data_AF-A0A2S7TII8-F1
#
_entry.id   AF-A0A2S7TII8-F1
#
_cell.length_a   1.000
_cell.length_b   1.000
_cell.length_c   1.000
_cell.angle_alpha   90.00
_cell.angle_beta   90.00
_cell.angle_gamma   90.00
#
_symmetry.space_group_name_H-M   'P 1'
#
loop_
_entity.id
_entity.type
_entity.pdbx_description
1 polymer ?
#
loop_
_entity_poly.entity_id
_entity_poly.type
_entity_poly.pdbx_seq_one_letter_code
_entity_poly.pdbx_strand_id
1 'polypeptide(L)'
;MFLSGTKIQIPLILKYKLQVILKHSIFLSKLGKHSKQFLQNKDINLGYFIFFSLGNLLTLIYDYLKNFMNNFVFYYFIKSMLSKKGFLYLILLLTSVLVKSQTLNKDRKKIDAKRTTTPPKIDGIVDESVWKEADIANNFIMRRPDNGQKEPSSHKTEVRLLYDDSALYISAIMYDPAPKKIPAEFNNRDNIGNADFFLVTINPNDDGQNPFQFMVTSSGVQADAKVSNGDGDFNWNAVWESSIKMNSDSWSVEMKIPYRALRFANQPVQEWGVNFQRSIRNLNARYSWNHIDNQQGYWTQYDGLVQNIRNIKPPTRLLFYPYASATLISNPNETTADWSVGMDVKYGITENFTLDATLIPDFGQIGFDDVQLNLGPFEQQFAEQRQFFTEGTELFTKGNLFYSRRIGGSPIDQFDVESQLNDNEELTDYPDKVDMLNAIKISGRTKNGLGIGFFNAITAKTEATAIDNVTQEERKLVTNPFANYNILVFDQQFNQNSSVTLINTNVTRDGSFRDANVTGLLWHVEDRQSNYNIDGSFKMSAISDDPNATNTGYAFDTSIGKQSGNWIGEIGYTFENKDYDPNDLGILFSNNQQSIYGFVGYRLLQPKGIFNNYRFNLNYNVNFLHNPGTYTGTNVGIQFRAQTRERFAFGGNINYNSENKDFFEPRQGTTSGIYFLAPMRLGINHWGSTDYRKKLAVDYSWFYSFFNTPRQGYGFRVSPRYRFNNKFSLVYGLRYNKRIKEQGYVTEIDASDAIDDPDLLPFVDEIIFGQRDWSTYNNSITGKYSFSTKASLSLTFRHNWSKVLYYDQYYQLDTTDGTLIPNNYTGENDKNFNSWNLDLNYVWQFAPGSQLIAFYRNSINPDNDFAPADISFSDNLNRLFQEDLQHTFSIRLVYFIDYNNIKNIFKANNYGKLTKLCDAVCFLFYKFVFLSLGI
;
A
#
# COMPACT_ATOMS: atom_id res chain seq x y z
N MET A 1 -58.30 34.65 18.04
CA MET A 1 -59.77 34.51 18.18
C MET A 1 -60.08 33.00 18.21
N PHE A 2 -61.14 32.58 18.91
CA PHE A 2 -61.68 31.20 19.03
C PHE A 2 -61.61 30.38 17.71
N LEU A 3 -61.40 29.05 17.64
CA LEU A 3 -61.33 27.87 18.56
C LEU A 3 -60.40 26.80 17.88
N SER A 4 -59.97 25.65 18.44
CA SER A 4 -60.13 24.95 19.74
C SER A 4 -58.73 24.50 20.28
N GLY A 5 -58.43 23.38 21.00
CA GLY A 5 -59.21 22.18 21.37
C GLY A 5 -58.54 21.21 22.38
N THR A 6 -59.09 19.99 22.50
CA THR A 6 -58.84 18.94 23.53
C THR A 6 -57.54 18.11 23.47
N LYS A 7 -57.13 17.63 24.66
CA LYS A 7 -56.36 16.39 24.98
C LYS A 7 -54.87 16.31 24.62
N ILE A 8 -54.02 16.56 25.63
CA ILE A 8 -52.71 15.90 25.81
C ILE A 8 -52.90 14.72 26.76
N GLN A 9 -52.36 13.54 26.42
CA GLN A 9 -52.33 12.36 27.28
C GLN A 9 -50.87 11.99 27.59
N ILE A 10 -50.52 11.79 28.87
CA ILE A 10 -49.14 11.51 29.30
C ILE A 10 -48.97 9.99 29.52
N PRO A 11 -48.10 9.30 28.77
CA PRO A 11 -47.76 7.91 29.03
C PRO A 11 -46.59 7.76 30.01
N LEU A 12 -46.72 6.74 30.86
CA LEU A 12 -45.80 6.24 31.87
C LEU A 12 -44.30 6.22 31.46
N ILE A 13 -43.48 7.15 31.97
CA ILE A 13 -42.01 7.03 31.97
C ILE A 13 -41.40 7.01 33.39
N LEU A 14 -42.00 7.69 34.38
CA LEU A 14 -41.42 7.75 35.74
C LEU A 14 -41.42 6.42 36.52
N LYS A 15 -42.31 5.46 36.19
CA LYS A 15 -42.49 4.25 37.02
C LYS A 15 -41.35 3.22 36.88
N TYR A 16 -40.59 3.26 35.78
CA TYR A 16 -39.49 2.30 35.53
C TYR A 16 -38.13 2.67 36.15
N LYS A 17 -37.87 3.96 36.44
CA LYS A 17 -36.53 4.39 36.91
C LYS A 17 -36.17 3.96 38.33
N LEU A 18 -37.13 3.59 39.20
CA LEU A 18 -36.82 3.14 40.57
C LEU A 18 -36.38 1.67 40.68
N GLN A 19 -36.90 0.76 39.83
CA GLN A 19 -36.59 -0.67 39.98
C GLN A 19 -35.17 -1.05 39.54
N VAL A 20 -34.58 -0.32 38.60
CA VAL A 20 -33.23 -0.63 38.07
C VAL A 20 -32.14 -0.34 39.11
N ILE A 21 -32.29 0.75 39.87
CA ILE A 21 -31.34 1.16 40.92
C ILE A 21 -31.39 0.18 42.11
N LEU A 22 -32.59 -0.26 42.52
CA LEU A 22 -32.78 -1.23 43.59
C LEU A 22 -32.23 -2.63 43.30
N LYS A 23 -32.08 -3.03 42.03
CA LYS A 23 -31.43 -4.31 41.67
C LYS A 23 -29.89 -4.26 41.75
N HIS A 24 -29.27 -3.09 41.53
CA HIS A 24 -27.80 -2.97 41.52
C HIS A 24 -27.15 -3.12 42.91
N SER A 25 -27.78 -2.61 43.98
CA SER A 25 -27.25 -2.76 45.36
C SER A 25 -27.30 -4.21 45.86
N ILE A 26 -28.29 -4.98 45.42
CA ILE A 26 -28.43 -6.41 45.74
C ILE A 26 -27.36 -7.25 45.03
N PHE A 27 -26.90 -6.85 43.85
CA PHE A 27 -25.82 -7.51 43.12
C PHE A 27 -24.47 -7.35 43.82
N LEU A 28 -24.09 -6.11 44.16
CA LEU A 28 -22.83 -5.80 44.85
C LEU A 28 -22.73 -6.45 46.24
N SER A 29 -23.83 -6.52 46.99
CA SER A 29 -23.86 -7.15 48.31
C SER A 29 -23.77 -8.68 48.29
N LYS A 30 -24.09 -9.35 47.17
CA LYS A 30 -23.81 -10.79 46.98
C LYS A 30 -22.34 -11.08 46.66
N LEU A 31 -21.72 -10.28 45.78
CA LEU A 31 -20.29 -10.40 45.45
C LEU A 31 -19.40 -10.24 46.71
N GLY A 32 -19.74 -9.29 47.59
CA GLY A 32 -19.03 -9.09 48.86
C GLY A 32 -19.16 -10.20 49.91
N LYS A 33 -20.07 -11.17 49.73
CA LYS A 33 -20.21 -12.32 50.65
C LYS A 33 -19.38 -13.54 50.24
N HIS A 34 -19.33 -13.89 48.95
CA HIS A 34 -18.59 -15.07 48.50
C HIS A 34 -17.06 -14.95 48.67
N SER A 35 -16.50 -13.75 48.54
CA SER A 35 -15.06 -13.51 48.74
C SER A 35 -14.58 -13.77 50.19
N LYS A 36 -15.44 -13.58 51.20
CA LYS A 36 -15.09 -13.85 52.60
C LYS A 36 -15.12 -15.33 52.99
N GLN A 37 -15.77 -16.19 52.20
CA GLN A 37 -15.93 -17.61 52.53
C GLN A 37 -14.84 -18.50 51.91
N PHE A 38 -13.95 -17.94 51.08
CA PHE A 38 -12.91 -18.68 50.34
C PHE A 38 -11.52 -18.63 50.99
N LEU A 39 -11.33 -17.87 52.07
CA LEU A 39 -10.02 -17.65 52.72
C LEU A 39 -9.64 -18.68 53.81
N GLN A 40 -10.32 -19.82 53.89
CA GLN A 40 -10.11 -20.82 54.95
C GLN A 40 -9.81 -22.26 54.52
N ASN A 41 -9.83 -22.59 53.23
CA ASN A 41 -9.33 -23.89 52.73
C ASN A 41 -8.09 -23.70 51.86
N LYS A 42 -7.06 -24.50 52.15
CA LYS A 42 -5.98 -24.79 51.20
C LYS A 42 -6.43 -25.87 50.22
N ASP A 43 -5.59 -26.14 49.22
CA ASP A 43 -5.64 -27.33 48.36
C ASP A 43 -6.82 -27.40 47.36
N ILE A 44 -7.01 -26.32 46.58
CA ILE A 44 -7.63 -26.38 45.24
C ILE A 44 -6.70 -25.70 44.23
N ASN A 45 -6.50 -26.33 43.07
CA ASN A 45 -5.56 -25.88 42.05
C ASN A 45 -6.07 -24.64 41.28
N LEU A 46 -5.40 -23.50 41.47
CA LEU A 46 -5.90 -22.17 41.10
C LEU A 46 -6.16 -21.99 39.59
N GLY A 47 -5.40 -22.68 38.72
CA GLY A 47 -5.49 -22.52 37.26
C GLY A 47 -6.85 -22.96 36.67
N TYR A 48 -7.41 -24.07 37.15
CA TYR A 48 -8.69 -24.60 36.64
C TYR A 48 -9.86 -23.66 36.97
N PHE A 49 -9.88 -23.08 38.16
CA PHE A 49 -10.97 -22.19 38.60
C PHE A 49 -10.97 -20.85 37.86
N ILE A 50 -9.79 -20.34 37.49
CA ILE A 50 -9.67 -19.13 36.66
C ILE A 50 -10.23 -19.40 35.26
N PHE A 51 -9.86 -20.51 34.60
CA PHE A 51 -10.39 -20.85 33.28
C PHE A 51 -11.92 -21.06 33.31
N PHE A 52 -12.44 -21.80 34.29
CA PHE A 52 -13.88 -22.05 34.39
C PHE A 52 -14.69 -20.79 34.71
N SER A 53 -14.14 -19.84 35.49
CA SER A 53 -14.79 -18.55 35.75
C SER A 53 -14.73 -17.60 34.56
N LEU A 54 -13.62 -17.57 33.80
CA LEU A 54 -13.52 -16.77 32.57
C LEU A 54 -14.46 -17.28 31.47
N GLY A 55 -14.57 -18.59 31.30
CA GLY A 55 -15.51 -19.20 30.33
C GLY A 55 -16.95 -18.79 30.62
N ASN A 56 -17.43 -19.00 31.85
CA ASN A 56 -18.79 -18.62 32.24
C ASN A 56 -19.02 -17.09 32.16
N LEU A 57 -18.01 -16.26 32.46
CA LEU A 57 -18.11 -14.81 32.30
C LEU A 57 -18.23 -14.41 30.82
N LEU A 58 -17.50 -15.06 29.92
CA LEU A 58 -17.60 -14.85 28.48
C LEU A 58 -18.96 -15.30 27.93
N THR A 59 -19.50 -16.44 28.36
CA THR A 59 -20.86 -16.88 27.97
C THR A 59 -21.93 -15.90 28.46
N LEU A 60 -21.84 -15.42 29.71
CA LEU A 60 -22.75 -14.40 30.24
C LEU A 60 -22.63 -13.05 29.52
N ILE A 61 -21.43 -12.64 29.12
CA ILE A 61 -21.23 -11.44 28.29
C ILE A 61 -21.80 -11.65 26.90
N TYR A 62 -21.59 -12.80 26.28
CA TYR A 62 -22.17 -13.17 24.98
C TYR A 62 -23.71 -13.14 25.02
N ASP A 63 -24.34 -13.81 25.99
CA ASP A 63 -25.80 -13.84 26.11
C ASP A 63 -26.38 -12.45 26.49
N TYR A 64 -25.66 -11.65 27.28
CA TYR A 64 -26.08 -10.29 27.59
C TYR A 64 -25.98 -9.36 26.37
N LEU A 65 -24.90 -9.46 25.58
CA LEU A 65 -24.74 -8.72 24.32
C LEU A 65 -25.76 -9.16 23.26
N LYS A 66 -26.00 -10.48 23.13
CA LYS A 66 -27.01 -11.06 22.23
C LYS A 66 -28.42 -10.55 22.57
N ASN A 67 -28.77 -10.49 23.85
CA ASN A 67 -30.03 -9.89 24.29
C ASN A 67 -30.06 -8.35 24.19
N PHE A 68 -28.92 -7.66 24.31
CA PHE A 68 -28.83 -6.21 24.12
C PHE A 68 -29.04 -5.82 22.64
N MET A 69 -28.42 -6.56 21.72
CA MET A 69 -28.55 -6.38 20.26
C MET A 69 -29.97 -6.69 19.78
N ASN A 70 -30.61 -7.74 20.32
CA ASN A 70 -31.97 -8.14 19.94
C ASN A 70 -33.10 -7.23 20.48
N ASN A 71 -32.79 -6.13 21.16
CA ASN A 71 -33.80 -5.26 21.78
C ASN A 71 -34.17 -4.03 20.93
N PHE A 72 -35.47 -3.84 20.72
CA PHE A 72 -36.14 -2.77 19.95
C PHE A 72 -35.63 -1.33 20.20
N VAL A 73 -34.99 -1.09 21.34
CA VAL A 73 -34.49 0.23 21.76
C VAL A 73 -33.42 0.78 20.82
N PHE A 74 -32.51 -0.07 20.31
CA PHE A 74 -31.40 0.40 19.47
C PHE A 74 -31.89 0.86 18.08
N TYR A 75 -32.83 0.11 17.49
CA TYR A 75 -33.51 0.48 16.25
C TYR A 75 -34.23 1.85 16.38
N TYR A 76 -34.98 2.07 17.46
CA TYR A 76 -35.64 3.36 17.70
C TYR A 76 -34.66 4.50 18.02
N PHE A 77 -33.50 4.22 18.60
CA PHE A 77 -32.44 5.21 18.84
C PHE A 77 -31.82 5.70 17.53
N ILE A 78 -31.49 4.78 16.60
CA ILE A 78 -31.03 5.11 15.25
C ILE A 78 -32.13 5.87 14.47
N LYS A 79 -33.38 5.39 14.53
CA LYS A 79 -34.54 6.04 13.87
C LYS A 79 -34.83 7.46 14.39
N SER A 80 -34.42 7.77 15.63
CA SER A 80 -34.45 9.12 16.21
C SER A 80 -33.32 10.01 15.66
N MET A 81 -32.09 9.49 15.59
CA MET A 81 -30.92 10.17 15.03
C MET A 81 -31.11 10.55 13.55
N LEU A 82 -31.73 9.66 12.76
CA LEU A 82 -32.04 9.86 11.34
C LEU A 82 -33.13 10.91 11.07
N SER A 83 -33.72 11.52 12.10
CA SER A 83 -34.65 12.64 11.90
C SER A 83 -33.91 13.91 11.47
N LYS A 84 -34.46 14.66 10.49
CA LYS A 84 -33.87 15.91 9.97
C LYS A 84 -33.53 16.96 11.05
N LYS A 85 -34.19 16.88 12.22
CA LYS A 85 -33.89 17.75 13.38
C LYS A 85 -32.76 17.18 14.26
N GLY A 86 -32.74 15.87 14.51
CA GLY A 86 -31.66 15.22 15.28
C GLY A 86 -30.28 15.44 14.65
N PHE A 87 -30.19 15.25 13.33
CA PHE A 87 -28.98 15.51 12.55
C PHE A 87 -28.48 16.96 12.68
N LEU A 88 -29.39 17.93 12.61
CA LEU A 88 -29.04 19.36 12.76
C LEU A 88 -28.53 19.69 14.17
N TYR A 89 -29.14 19.12 15.22
CA TYR A 89 -28.66 19.29 16.59
C TYR A 89 -27.32 18.61 16.84
N LEU A 90 -27.03 17.47 16.19
CA LEU A 90 -25.73 16.82 16.26
C LEU A 90 -24.63 17.71 15.65
N ILE A 91 -24.88 18.30 14.48
CA ILE A 91 -23.98 19.27 13.82
C ILE A 91 -23.76 20.51 14.69
N LEU A 92 -24.82 21.04 15.33
CA LEU A 92 -24.70 22.18 16.25
C LEU A 92 -23.92 21.85 17.52
N LEU A 93 -24.03 20.61 18.04
CA LEU A 93 -23.22 20.18 19.18
C LEU A 93 -21.74 20.05 18.78
N LEU A 94 -21.45 19.39 17.66
CA LEU A 94 -20.09 19.18 17.14
C LEU A 94 -19.39 20.51 16.85
N THR A 95 -20.06 21.46 16.20
CA THR A 95 -19.49 22.80 15.93
C THR A 95 -19.19 23.58 17.20
N SER A 96 -19.99 23.43 18.27
CA SER A 96 -19.75 24.13 19.55
C SER A 96 -18.47 23.70 20.28
N VAL A 97 -17.99 22.46 20.06
CA VAL A 97 -16.78 21.93 20.71
C VAL A 97 -15.49 22.43 20.05
N LEU A 98 -15.55 22.86 18.79
CA LEU A 98 -14.38 23.24 17.99
C LEU A 98 -13.75 24.59 18.35
N VAL A 99 -14.30 25.36 19.31
CA VAL A 99 -13.81 26.70 19.67
C VAL A 99 -12.88 26.68 20.89
N LYS A 100 -11.73 26.02 20.76
CA LYS A 100 -10.54 26.22 21.62
C LYS A 100 -9.32 26.57 20.79
N SER A 101 -8.50 27.51 21.26
CA SER A 101 -7.32 27.99 20.53
C SER A 101 -6.31 26.86 20.29
N GLN A 102 -5.59 26.91 19.17
CA GLN A 102 -4.56 25.94 18.78
C GLN A 102 -3.52 25.77 19.90
N THR A 103 -2.99 24.55 20.07
CA THR A 103 -2.05 24.21 21.17
C THR A 103 -0.86 23.33 20.79
N LEU A 104 -0.87 22.64 19.65
CA LEU A 104 0.30 21.88 19.17
C LEU A 104 1.44 22.82 18.76
N ASN A 105 2.69 22.35 18.96
CA ASN A 105 3.94 22.95 18.46
C ASN A 105 4.13 24.48 18.70
N LYS A 106 3.60 25.03 19.80
CA LYS A 106 3.69 26.47 20.12
C LYS A 106 5.11 26.99 20.27
N ASP A 107 5.89 26.33 21.12
CA ASP A 107 7.24 26.76 21.50
C ASP A 107 8.31 26.17 20.55
N ARG A 108 7.98 26.10 19.26
CA ARG A 108 8.86 25.50 18.24
C ARG A 108 10.16 26.28 18.09
N LYS A 109 11.26 25.55 17.88
CA LYS A 109 12.57 26.15 17.61
C LYS A 109 12.54 27.00 16.34
N LYS A 110 13.36 28.05 16.34
CA LYS A 110 13.54 28.99 15.25
C LYS A 110 15.03 29.14 14.92
N ILE A 111 15.35 29.46 13.67
CA ILE A 111 16.71 29.74 13.21
C ILE A 111 16.66 30.68 12.00
N ASP A 112 17.61 31.59 11.88
CA ASP A 112 17.68 32.49 10.72
C ASP A 112 18.51 31.88 9.59
N ALA A 113 17.97 31.96 8.37
CA ALA A 113 18.69 31.58 7.18
C ALA A 113 19.72 32.66 6.81
N LYS A 114 20.98 32.28 6.66
CA LYS A 114 22.06 33.17 6.22
C LYS A 114 22.21 33.10 4.69
N ARG A 115 22.09 34.24 4.00
CA ARG A 115 22.35 34.33 2.55
C ARG A 115 23.85 34.32 2.29
N THR A 116 24.30 33.56 1.29
CA THR A 116 25.67 33.60 0.77
C THR A 116 25.73 34.26 -0.61
N THR A 117 26.91 34.74 -0.99
CA THR A 117 27.29 35.15 -2.36
C THR A 117 28.26 34.16 -3.01
N THR A 118 28.91 33.31 -2.21
CA THR A 118 29.81 32.24 -2.65
C THR A 118 29.20 30.91 -2.20
N PRO A 119 28.68 30.08 -3.12
CA PRO A 119 28.10 28.80 -2.74
C PRO A 119 29.19 27.83 -2.23
N PRO A 120 28.95 27.08 -1.13
CA PRO A 120 29.88 26.08 -0.64
C PRO A 120 30.02 24.91 -1.62
N LYS A 121 31.16 24.22 -1.55
CA LYS A 121 31.53 23.14 -2.46
C LYS A 121 31.16 21.79 -1.86
N ILE A 122 30.07 21.19 -2.36
CA ILE A 122 29.50 19.93 -1.87
C ILE A 122 30.46 18.73 -2.03
N ASP A 123 31.42 18.57 -1.11
CA ASP A 123 32.34 17.43 -1.04
C ASP A 123 32.35 16.72 0.34
N GLY A 124 31.61 17.28 1.31
CA GLY A 124 31.41 16.72 2.65
C GLY A 124 32.34 17.30 3.71
N ILE A 125 33.29 18.16 3.33
CA ILE A 125 34.26 18.80 4.22
C ILE A 125 33.75 20.21 4.60
N VAL A 126 33.19 20.34 5.80
CA VAL A 126 32.58 21.59 6.28
C VAL A 126 33.65 22.55 6.84
N ASP A 127 34.51 23.10 5.97
CA ASP A 127 35.64 23.95 6.38
C ASP A 127 35.59 25.41 5.90
N GLU A 128 34.75 25.76 4.92
CA GLU A 128 34.72 27.11 4.34
C GLU A 128 34.26 28.18 5.35
N SER A 129 34.65 29.43 5.10
CA SER A 129 34.28 30.57 5.96
C SER A 129 32.77 30.80 6.01
N VAL A 130 32.04 30.57 4.92
CA VAL A 130 30.59 30.82 4.83
C VAL A 130 29.78 29.98 5.84
N TRP A 131 30.23 28.77 6.16
CA TRP A 131 29.59 27.94 7.19
C TRP A 131 29.76 28.50 8.61
N LYS A 132 30.77 29.33 8.85
CA LYS A 132 31.07 29.94 10.16
C LYS A 132 30.23 31.20 10.42
N GLU A 133 29.56 31.72 9.38
CA GLU A 133 28.62 32.84 9.46
C GLU A 133 27.15 32.41 9.60
N ALA A 134 26.86 31.11 9.57
CA ALA A 134 25.51 30.56 9.70
C ALA A 134 25.20 30.16 11.16
N ASP A 135 23.96 30.40 11.58
CA ASP A 135 23.44 29.91 12.85
C ASP A 135 23.52 28.37 12.94
N ILE A 136 23.63 27.86 14.18
CA ILE A 136 23.82 26.43 14.45
C ILE A 136 22.54 25.85 15.09
N ALA A 137 21.80 25.07 14.31
CA ALA A 137 20.75 24.20 14.82
C ALA A 137 21.37 23.04 15.61
N ASN A 138 21.07 22.99 16.91
CA ASN A 138 21.66 22.05 17.89
C ASN A 138 20.65 21.66 18.99
N ASN A 139 21.13 20.97 20.04
CA ASN A 139 20.34 20.52 21.18
C ASN A 139 19.16 19.64 20.74
N PHE A 140 19.43 18.61 19.93
CA PHE A 140 18.41 17.71 19.40
C PHE A 140 17.75 16.90 20.53
N ILE A 141 16.49 16.55 20.32
CA ILE A 141 15.64 15.84 21.29
C ILE A 141 15.26 14.48 20.71
N MET A 142 15.27 13.45 21.53
CA MET A 142 15.02 12.07 21.15
C MET A 142 13.56 11.89 20.73
N ARG A 143 13.34 11.38 19.52
CA ARG A 143 12.04 10.96 19.01
C ARG A 143 11.70 9.53 19.42
N ARG A 144 12.73 8.66 19.48
CA ARG A 144 12.65 7.26 19.95
C ARG A 144 14.05 6.74 20.34
N PRO A 145 14.18 5.75 21.24
CA PRO A 145 13.09 5.06 21.95
C PRO A 145 12.48 5.88 23.09
N ASP A 146 13.28 6.50 23.96
CA ASP A 146 12.82 7.32 25.09
C ASP A 146 12.50 8.77 24.63
N ASN A 147 11.26 8.99 24.16
CA ASN A 147 10.85 10.26 23.56
C ASN A 147 10.96 11.44 24.55
N GLY A 148 11.49 12.59 24.09
CA GLY A 148 11.66 13.81 24.89
C GLY A 148 13.01 13.94 25.60
N GLN A 149 13.85 12.90 25.64
CA GLN A 149 15.20 12.99 26.21
C GLN A 149 16.16 13.82 25.34
N LYS A 150 17.18 14.46 25.92
CA LYS A 150 18.19 15.21 25.14
C LYS A 150 19.15 14.27 24.41
N GLU A 151 19.76 14.73 23.32
CA GLU A 151 20.90 14.03 22.71
C GLU A 151 22.09 13.95 23.68
N PRO A 152 22.82 12.82 23.75
CA PRO A 152 24.00 12.72 24.60
C PRO A 152 25.16 13.54 24.01
N SER A 153 25.92 14.22 24.86
CA SER A 153 27.01 15.12 24.45
C SER A 153 28.07 14.46 23.56
N SER A 154 28.30 13.15 23.73
CA SER A 154 29.20 12.35 22.90
C SER A 154 28.71 12.10 21.47
N HIS A 155 27.42 12.32 21.19
CA HIS A 155 26.82 12.18 19.86
C HIS A 155 26.03 13.44 19.46
N LYS A 156 26.47 14.63 19.91
CA LYS A 156 25.84 15.91 19.56
C LYS A 156 25.74 16.09 18.03
N THR A 157 24.75 16.88 17.62
CA THR A 157 24.44 17.16 16.22
C THR A 157 24.43 18.67 15.99
N GLU A 158 25.21 19.15 15.03
CA GLU A 158 25.25 20.55 14.61
C GLU A 158 24.86 20.67 13.14
N VAL A 159 23.79 21.41 12.85
CA VAL A 159 23.34 21.68 11.49
C VAL A 159 23.41 23.17 11.20
N ARG A 160 23.83 23.54 10.00
CA ARG A 160 23.93 24.92 9.50
C ARG A 160 23.20 25.03 8.16
N LEU A 161 22.60 26.19 7.91
CA LEU A 161 21.76 26.43 6.73
C LEU A 161 22.16 27.75 6.05
N LEU A 162 22.48 27.65 4.76
CA LEU A 162 22.82 28.76 3.88
C LEU A 162 21.87 28.77 2.67
N TYR A 163 21.72 29.91 2.01
CA TYR A 163 20.97 30.00 0.74
C TYR A 163 21.55 31.02 -0.24
N ASP A 164 21.30 30.83 -1.53
CA ASP A 164 21.58 31.80 -2.59
C ASP A 164 20.34 32.01 -3.49
N ASP A 165 20.51 32.44 -4.75
CA ASP A 165 19.40 32.60 -5.70
C ASP A 165 19.00 31.30 -6.43
N SER A 166 19.69 30.19 -6.17
CA SER A 166 19.58 28.92 -6.89
C SER A 166 19.19 27.71 -6.02
N ALA A 167 19.67 27.68 -4.77
CA ALA A 167 19.55 26.52 -3.89
C ALA A 167 19.56 26.86 -2.40
N LEU A 168 19.03 25.92 -1.62
CA LEU A 168 19.28 25.78 -0.20
C LEU A 168 20.50 24.88 0.02
N TYR A 169 21.41 25.29 0.90
CA TYR A 169 22.61 24.55 1.27
C TYR A 169 22.54 24.18 2.74
N ILE A 170 22.76 22.90 3.05
CA ILE A 170 22.71 22.38 4.43
C ILE A 170 24.00 21.61 4.69
N SER A 171 24.68 21.92 5.79
CA SER A 171 25.74 21.07 6.33
C SER A 171 25.35 20.54 7.71
N ALA A 172 25.73 19.29 7.97
CA ALA A 172 25.45 18.61 9.24
C ALA A 172 26.72 17.91 9.73
N ILE A 173 27.18 18.27 10.93
CA ILE A 173 28.29 17.60 11.63
C ILE A 173 27.70 16.74 12.74
N MET A 174 27.95 15.44 12.66
CA MET A 174 27.35 14.41 13.50
C MET A 174 28.46 13.67 14.25
N TYR A 175 28.70 14.10 15.49
CA TYR A 175 29.76 13.57 16.33
C TYR A 175 29.46 12.13 16.74
N ASP A 176 30.49 11.29 16.86
CA ASP A 176 30.40 9.90 17.30
C ASP A 176 31.75 9.48 17.92
N PRO A 177 31.79 8.84 19.10
CA PRO A 177 33.04 8.49 19.76
C PRO A 177 33.78 7.32 19.08
N ALA A 178 33.20 6.67 18.08
CA ALA A 178 33.85 5.62 17.30
C ALA A 178 33.37 5.60 15.82
N PRO A 179 33.70 6.62 14.99
CA PRO A 179 33.15 6.74 13.63
C PRO A 179 33.44 5.53 12.73
N LYS A 180 34.59 4.87 12.94
CA LYS A 180 34.96 3.60 12.28
C LYS A 180 34.03 2.40 12.59
N LYS A 181 33.10 2.54 13.54
CA LYS A 181 32.07 1.55 13.90
C LYS A 181 30.66 1.96 13.44
N ILE A 182 30.49 3.13 12.83
CA ILE A 182 29.21 3.56 12.25
C ILE A 182 28.81 2.56 11.15
N PRO A 183 27.59 2.00 11.17
CA PRO A 183 27.09 1.17 10.07
C PRO A 183 26.98 2.01 8.80
N ALA A 184 27.48 1.48 7.68
CA ALA A 184 27.53 2.15 6.39
C ALA A 184 27.36 1.12 5.27
N GLU A 185 26.23 0.41 5.27
CA GLU A 185 25.85 -0.49 4.18
C GLU A 185 25.58 0.32 2.90
N PHE A 186 26.18 -0.09 1.79
CA PHE A 186 25.98 0.51 0.47
C PHE A 186 24.64 0.02 -0.07
N ASN A 187 23.84 0.94 -0.59
CA ASN A 187 22.54 0.64 -1.16
C ASN A 187 22.29 1.49 -2.40
N ASN A 188 21.11 1.29 -2.99
CA ASN A 188 20.60 2.10 -4.09
C ASN A 188 19.90 3.30 -3.48
N ARG A 189 19.58 4.30 -4.31
CA ARG A 189 18.71 5.40 -3.91
C ARG A 189 17.45 4.89 -3.20
N ASP A 190 16.97 5.67 -2.24
CA ASP A 190 15.72 5.44 -1.50
C ASP A 190 15.73 4.19 -0.58
N ASN A 191 16.83 3.43 -0.53
CA ASN A 191 17.03 2.32 0.40
C ASN A 191 18.16 2.62 1.40
N ILE A 192 17.77 2.83 2.66
CA ILE A 192 18.67 3.23 3.75
C ILE A 192 19.50 2.06 4.31
N GLY A 193 19.01 0.82 4.19
CA GLY A 193 19.66 -0.38 4.73
C GLY A 193 20.10 -0.29 6.20
N ASN A 194 21.19 -0.95 6.53
CA ASN A 194 21.85 -0.87 7.83
C ASN A 194 22.93 0.23 7.86
N ALA A 195 22.48 1.48 7.83
CA ALA A 195 23.31 2.69 7.95
C ALA A 195 22.82 3.64 9.06
N ASP A 196 23.68 4.54 9.52
CA ASP A 196 23.27 5.81 10.13
C ASP A 196 22.74 6.75 9.03
N PHE A 197 21.87 7.71 9.39
CA PHE A 197 21.41 8.72 8.43
C PHE A 197 21.12 10.08 9.04
N PHE A 198 21.23 11.10 8.19
CA PHE A 198 20.73 12.45 8.37
C PHE A 198 19.54 12.69 7.45
N LEU A 199 18.48 13.32 7.96
CA LEU A 199 17.26 13.69 7.24
C LEU A 199 16.95 15.16 7.50
N VAL A 200 16.54 15.90 6.47
CA VAL A 200 15.83 17.17 6.60
C VAL A 200 14.40 17.01 6.08
N THR A 201 13.42 17.56 6.81
CA THR A 201 12.08 17.86 6.32
C THR A 201 12.01 19.35 5.98
N ILE A 202 11.44 19.69 4.83
CA ILE A 202 11.25 21.07 4.37
C ILE A 202 9.80 21.24 3.92
N ASN A 203 9.05 22.08 4.62
CA ASN A 203 7.68 22.48 4.31
C ASN A 203 7.64 23.98 3.98
N PRO A 204 7.78 24.38 2.70
CA PRO A 204 7.81 25.80 2.32
C PRO A 204 6.50 26.57 2.54
N ASN A 205 5.40 25.86 2.84
CA ASN A 205 4.09 26.45 3.15
C ASN A 205 3.76 26.40 4.66
N ASP A 206 4.56 25.72 5.48
CA ASP A 206 4.34 25.51 6.92
C ASP A 206 2.95 24.92 7.28
N ASP A 207 2.39 24.11 6.37
CA ASP A 207 1.01 23.61 6.43
C ASP A 207 0.77 22.41 7.37
N GLY A 208 1.82 21.94 8.04
CA GLY A 208 1.81 20.80 8.97
C GLY A 208 1.54 19.42 8.33
N GLN A 209 1.46 19.30 7.00
CA GLN A 209 1.01 18.08 6.30
C GLN A 209 1.91 17.63 5.14
N ASN A 210 2.45 18.56 4.34
CA ASN A 210 3.05 18.24 3.04
C ASN A 210 4.57 18.56 2.91
N PRO A 211 5.46 18.21 3.87
CA PRO A 211 6.91 18.44 3.72
C PRO A 211 7.56 17.58 2.62
N PHE A 212 8.62 18.10 2.02
CA PHE A 212 9.60 17.32 1.26
C PHE A 212 10.64 16.72 2.23
N GLN A 213 10.99 15.45 2.05
CA GLN A 213 12.08 14.78 2.77
C GLN A 213 13.31 14.66 1.87
N PHE A 214 14.50 14.97 2.41
CA PHE A 214 15.79 14.70 1.78
C PHE A 214 16.74 14.07 2.81
N MET A 215 17.30 12.91 2.50
CA MET A 215 18.05 12.07 3.44
C MET A 215 19.38 11.61 2.83
N VAL A 216 20.44 11.60 3.64
CA VAL A 216 21.76 11.09 3.28
C VAL A 216 22.21 10.08 4.34
N THR A 217 22.67 8.90 3.91
CA THR A 217 23.26 7.90 4.80
C THR A 217 24.74 8.15 5.07
N SER A 218 25.26 7.54 6.13
CA SER A 218 26.70 7.43 6.42
C SER A 218 27.52 6.68 5.35
N SER A 219 26.87 6.03 4.39
CA SER A 219 27.48 5.44 3.19
C SER A 219 27.41 6.36 1.95
N GLY A 220 26.74 7.51 2.02
CA GLY A 220 26.57 8.43 0.89
C GLY A 220 25.46 8.01 -0.09
N VAL A 221 24.45 7.28 0.40
CA VAL A 221 23.21 6.98 -0.34
C VAL A 221 22.23 8.14 -0.13
N GLN A 222 21.64 8.64 -1.21
CA GLN A 222 20.54 9.60 -1.19
C GLN A 222 19.19 8.88 -1.04
N ALA A 223 18.24 9.50 -0.35
CA ALA A 223 16.83 9.16 -0.42
C ALA A 223 15.97 10.43 -0.31
N ASP A 224 14.83 10.45 -0.97
CA ASP A 224 13.88 11.56 -0.91
C ASP A 224 12.43 11.08 -0.97
N ALA A 225 11.52 11.88 -0.43
CA ALA A 225 10.10 11.60 -0.50
C ALA A 225 9.26 12.87 -0.47
N LYS A 226 8.11 12.83 -1.16
CA LYS A 226 7.03 13.80 -0.98
C LYS A 226 6.09 13.28 0.10
N VAL A 227 5.79 14.08 1.12
CA VAL A 227 4.90 13.65 2.22
C VAL A 227 3.48 14.16 1.99
N SER A 228 2.50 13.35 2.40
CA SER A 228 1.09 13.72 2.50
C SER A 228 0.48 13.00 3.69
N ASN A 229 -0.32 13.69 4.52
CA ASN A 229 -0.95 13.17 5.75
C ASN A 229 0.00 12.40 6.70
N GLY A 230 1.31 12.66 6.64
CA GLY A 230 2.34 12.01 7.48
C GLY A 230 3.02 10.78 6.87
N ASP A 231 2.55 10.27 5.73
CA ASP A 231 3.18 9.20 4.95
C ASP A 231 4.02 9.77 3.79
N GLY A 232 5.11 9.08 3.42
CA GLY A 232 6.08 9.56 2.42
C GLY A 232 6.11 8.71 1.16
N ASP A 233 5.84 9.32 0.02
CA ASP A 233 6.05 8.73 -1.31
C ASP A 233 7.53 8.83 -1.71
N PHE A 234 8.25 7.71 -1.57
CA PHE A 234 9.65 7.53 -1.99
C PHE A 234 9.81 7.21 -3.49
N ASN A 235 8.72 7.16 -4.28
CA ASN A 235 8.84 7.13 -5.74
C ASN A 235 9.18 8.52 -6.29
N TRP A 236 8.84 9.59 -5.55
CA TRP A 236 9.20 10.97 -5.91
C TRP A 236 10.72 11.17 -5.95
N ASN A 237 11.24 11.43 -7.14
CA ASN A 237 12.67 11.41 -7.43
C ASN A 237 13.18 12.80 -7.86
N ALA A 238 13.75 13.56 -6.92
CA ALA A 238 14.32 14.88 -7.16
C ALA A 238 15.81 14.82 -7.53
N VAL A 239 16.25 15.61 -8.50
CA VAL A 239 17.70 15.69 -8.82
C VAL A 239 18.39 16.74 -7.93
N TRP A 240 19.06 16.30 -6.87
CA TRP A 240 19.79 17.14 -5.89
C TRP A 240 21.20 16.60 -5.60
N GLU A 241 22.08 17.41 -5.02
CA GLU A 241 23.49 17.10 -4.80
C GLU A 241 23.80 16.88 -3.31
N SER A 242 24.62 15.88 -2.99
CA SER A 242 25.13 15.65 -1.63
C SER A 242 26.44 14.89 -1.59
N SER A 243 27.27 15.18 -0.60
CA SER A 243 28.54 14.50 -0.33
C SER A 243 28.72 14.26 1.16
N ILE A 244 29.52 13.26 1.53
CA ILE A 244 29.76 12.88 2.93
C ILE A 244 31.24 12.68 3.21
N LYS A 245 31.65 12.98 4.45
CA LYS A 245 33.00 12.73 4.96
C LYS A 245 32.94 11.98 6.29
N MET A 246 33.79 10.96 6.43
CA MET A 246 34.03 10.28 7.70
C MET A 246 35.30 10.87 8.32
N ASN A 247 35.19 11.42 9.53
CA ASN A 247 36.27 12.09 10.26
C ASN A 247 36.77 11.22 11.42
N SER A 248 37.63 11.76 12.27
CA SER A 248 38.17 11.06 13.45
C SER A 248 37.19 10.94 14.63
N ASP A 249 36.27 11.90 14.77
CA ASP A 249 35.37 12.11 15.91
C ASP A 249 33.89 12.30 15.50
N SER A 250 33.62 12.23 14.19
CA SER A 250 32.36 12.65 13.58
C SER A 250 32.22 12.06 12.17
N TRP A 251 31.03 12.19 11.61
CA TRP A 251 30.85 12.24 10.16
C TRP A 251 30.10 13.52 9.78
N SER A 252 30.38 14.04 8.59
CA SER A 252 29.74 15.23 8.05
C SER A 252 29.02 14.93 6.74
N VAL A 253 27.92 15.66 6.54
CA VAL A 253 27.10 15.67 5.32
C VAL A 253 27.03 17.10 4.81
N GLU A 254 27.12 17.27 3.51
CA GLU A 254 26.68 18.48 2.82
C GLU A 254 25.60 18.14 1.79
N MET A 255 24.63 19.04 1.65
CA MET A 255 23.48 18.91 0.74
C MET A 255 23.26 20.25 0.03
N LYS A 256 22.95 20.19 -1.27
CA LYS A 256 22.48 21.31 -2.08
C LYS A 256 21.15 20.91 -2.72
N ILE A 257 20.08 21.53 -2.22
CA ILE A 257 18.70 21.28 -2.63
C ILE A 257 18.31 22.45 -3.56
N PRO A 258 18.29 22.25 -4.89
CA PRO A 258 18.00 23.33 -5.84
C PRO A 258 16.53 23.72 -5.76
N TYR A 259 16.22 25.00 -5.92
CA TYR A 259 14.86 25.52 -5.77
C TYR A 259 13.82 24.89 -6.72
N ARG A 260 14.24 24.27 -7.83
CA ARG A 260 13.34 23.51 -8.72
C ARG A 260 12.83 22.18 -8.13
N ALA A 261 13.45 21.67 -7.08
CA ALA A 261 12.99 20.49 -6.34
C ALA A 261 11.93 20.85 -5.27
N LEU A 262 11.77 22.13 -4.93
CA LEU A 262 10.82 22.62 -3.94
C LEU A 262 9.64 23.32 -4.65
N ARG A 263 8.48 23.36 -3.97
CA ARG A 263 7.33 24.18 -4.36
C ARG A 263 7.14 25.25 -3.27
N PHE A 264 7.27 26.53 -3.62
CA PHE A 264 7.21 27.65 -2.68
C PHE A 264 6.68 28.92 -3.35
N ALA A 265 6.18 29.86 -2.55
CA ALA A 265 5.57 31.09 -3.02
C ALA A 265 6.61 32.15 -3.44
N ASN A 266 6.40 32.87 -4.54
CA ASN A 266 7.17 34.08 -4.86
C ASN A 266 6.77 35.21 -3.90
N GLN A 267 7.51 35.36 -2.79
CA GLN A 267 7.29 36.40 -1.76
C GLN A 267 8.66 36.99 -1.33
N PRO A 268 8.74 38.30 -0.99
CA PRO A 268 10.03 38.96 -0.68
C PRO A 268 10.77 38.38 0.53
N VAL A 269 10.03 37.81 1.48
CA VAL A 269 10.53 37.08 2.64
C VAL A 269 9.76 35.76 2.73
N GLN A 270 10.44 34.68 3.09
CA GLN A 270 9.84 33.38 3.36
C GLN A 270 10.02 33.01 4.84
N GLU A 271 9.08 32.23 5.36
CA GLU A 271 9.27 31.43 6.57
C GLU A 271 8.90 29.99 6.20
N TRP A 272 9.82 29.03 6.40
CA TRP A 272 9.63 27.63 6.01
C TRP A 272 9.65 26.73 7.23
N GLY A 273 8.68 25.81 7.32
CA GLY A 273 8.70 24.73 8.30
C GLY A 273 9.87 23.79 8.00
N VAL A 274 10.75 23.53 8.97
CA VAL A 274 11.92 22.66 8.79
C VAL A 274 12.20 21.86 10.07
N ASN A 275 12.53 20.58 9.93
CA ASN A 275 13.10 19.79 11.02
C ASN A 275 14.26 18.92 10.52
N PHE A 276 15.34 18.87 11.31
CA PHE A 276 16.51 18.04 11.05
C PHE A 276 16.44 16.80 11.93
N GLN A 277 16.79 15.62 11.42
CA GLN A 277 16.71 14.38 12.18
C GLN A 277 17.95 13.50 11.95
N ARG A 278 18.54 12.99 13.04
CA ARG A 278 19.66 12.04 13.02
C ARG A 278 19.19 10.68 13.51
N SER A 279 19.56 9.62 12.81
CA SER A 279 19.32 8.23 13.21
C SER A 279 20.64 7.54 13.52
N ILE A 280 20.88 7.24 14.80
CA ILE A 280 22.09 6.57 15.29
C ILE A 280 21.83 5.07 15.38
N ARG A 281 22.20 4.35 14.32
CA ARG A 281 21.90 2.93 14.13
C ARG A 281 22.51 2.08 15.24
N ASN A 282 23.67 2.46 15.78
CA ASN A 282 24.29 1.76 16.91
C ASN A 282 23.57 1.93 18.26
N LEU A 283 22.94 3.08 18.52
CA LEU A 283 22.22 3.34 19.79
C LEU A 283 20.72 2.97 19.73
N ASN A 284 20.19 2.66 18.54
CA ASN A 284 18.74 2.50 18.27
C ASN A 284 17.94 3.81 18.39
N ALA A 285 18.63 4.93 18.57
CA ALA A 285 18.04 6.23 18.82
C ALA A 285 17.83 7.02 17.51
N ARG A 286 16.73 7.77 17.43
CA ARG A 286 16.52 8.81 16.42
C ARG A 286 16.16 10.10 17.14
N TYR A 287 16.85 11.18 16.79
CA TYR A 287 16.67 12.51 17.36
C TYR A 287 16.13 13.48 16.31
N SER A 288 15.44 14.54 16.73
CA SER A 288 14.97 15.63 15.89
C SER A 288 15.37 16.99 16.48
N TRP A 289 15.59 18.00 15.65
CA TRP A 289 15.99 19.33 16.10
C TRP A 289 14.86 19.99 16.88
N ASN A 290 13.67 20.12 16.27
CA ASN A 290 12.45 20.44 16.98
C ASN A 290 11.81 19.15 17.52
N HIS A 291 11.24 19.17 18.74
CA HIS A 291 10.74 17.96 19.40
C HIS A 291 9.46 17.47 18.74
N ILE A 292 9.47 16.21 18.29
CA ILE A 292 8.27 15.47 17.87
C ILE A 292 7.77 14.69 19.09
N ASP A 293 6.71 15.17 19.74
CA ASP A 293 5.97 14.40 20.74
C ASP A 293 5.33 13.16 20.09
N ASN A 294 5.15 12.09 20.86
CA ASN A 294 4.49 10.86 20.40
C ASN A 294 3.16 10.59 21.14
N GLN A 295 2.73 11.49 22.01
CA GLN A 295 1.48 11.40 22.75
C GLN A 295 0.28 11.99 22.00
N GLN A 296 0.50 12.96 21.10
CA GLN A 296 -0.54 13.72 20.38
C GLN A 296 0.05 14.23 19.05
N GLY A 297 -0.80 14.58 18.08
CA GLY A 297 -0.37 15.10 16.77
C GLY A 297 0.31 14.09 15.83
N TYR A 298 0.44 14.49 14.57
CA TYR A 298 1.32 13.85 13.58
C TYR A 298 2.70 14.50 13.58
N TRP A 299 3.72 13.73 13.23
CA TRP A 299 5.11 14.19 13.24
C TRP A 299 5.39 15.39 12.31
N THR A 300 4.56 15.61 11.28
CA THR A 300 4.61 16.72 10.33
C THR A 300 4.17 18.07 10.92
N GLN A 301 3.37 18.06 11.99
CA GLN A 301 2.93 19.28 12.70
C GLN A 301 4.05 19.85 13.62
N TYR A 302 5.16 19.12 13.79
CA TYR A 302 6.28 19.43 14.69
C TYR A 302 7.54 19.94 13.95
N ASP A 303 7.40 20.52 12.76
CA ASP A 303 8.49 21.26 12.14
C ASP A 303 8.85 22.53 12.96
N GLY A 304 10.14 22.83 13.06
CA GLY A 304 10.62 24.15 13.53
C GLY A 304 10.50 25.19 12.42
N LEU A 305 10.97 26.41 12.64
CA LEU A 305 10.85 27.50 11.65
C LEU A 305 12.22 28.02 11.20
N VAL A 306 12.45 28.03 9.89
CA VAL A 306 13.56 28.75 9.26
C VAL A 306 13.02 30.09 8.74
N GLN A 307 13.55 31.19 9.26
CA GLN A 307 13.11 32.55 8.95
C GLN A 307 14.15 33.30 8.10
N ASN A 308 13.81 34.52 7.65
CA ASN A 308 14.72 35.45 6.97
C ASN A 308 15.36 34.97 5.65
N ILE A 309 14.79 33.95 5.00
CA ILE A 309 15.04 33.68 3.56
C ILE A 309 14.43 34.83 2.75
N ARG A 310 15.22 35.56 1.96
CA ARG A 310 14.83 36.84 1.33
C ARG A 310 15.21 36.91 -0.14
N ASN A 311 14.34 37.54 -0.93
CA ASN A 311 14.52 37.88 -2.36
C ASN A 311 14.71 36.70 -3.34
N ILE A 312 14.51 35.46 -2.90
CA ILE A 312 14.56 34.27 -3.77
C ILE A 312 13.34 34.20 -4.71
N LYS A 313 13.46 33.50 -5.84
CA LYS A 313 12.38 33.38 -6.83
C LYS A 313 12.17 31.91 -7.24
N PRO A 314 10.92 31.42 -7.36
CA PRO A 314 10.65 30.10 -7.94
C PRO A 314 11.21 30.00 -9.36
N PRO A 315 12.07 29.01 -9.66
CA PRO A 315 12.63 28.81 -11.01
C PRO A 315 11.60 28.16 -11.94
N THR A 316 11.86 28.20 -13.25
CA THR A 316 11.04 27.46 -14.23
C THR A 316 11.24 25.96 -14.02
N ARG A 317 10.30 25.29 -13.36
CA ARG A 317 10.36 23.84 -13.08
C ARG A 317 10.01 23.02 -14.34
N LEU A 318 10.84 23.10 -15.38
CA LEU A 318 10.68 22.35 -16.63
C LEU A 318 11.83 21.34 -16.79
N LEU A 319 11.48 20.06 -16.69
CA LEU A 319 12.39 18.92 -16.71
C LEU A 319 11.98 17.94 -17.81
N PHE A 320 12.97 17.36 -18.48
CA PHE A 320 12.75 16.30 -19.48
C PHE A 320 13.59 15.07 -19.12
N TYR A 321 13.02 13.89 -19.36
CA TYR A 321 13.66 12.60 -19.20
C TYR A 321 13.48 11.80 -20.51
N PRO A 322 14.11 12.22 -21.62
CA PRO A 322 14.20 11.38 -22.81
C PRO A 322 14.84 10.03 -22.47
N TYR A 323 14.30 8.96 -23.05
CA TYR A 323 14.81 7.62 -22.91
C TYR A 323 14.76 6.85 -24.23
N ALA A 324 15.62 5.84 -24.31
CA ALA A 324 15.56 4.79 -25.31
C ALA A 324 15.66 3.44 -24.61
N SER A 325 14.97 2.43 -25.13
CA SER A 325 15.08 1.05 -24.68
C SER A 325 15.06 0.06 -25.84
N ALA A 326 15.60 -1.12 -25.58
CA ALA A 326 15.47 -2.29 -26.44
C ALA A 326 15.24 -3.52 -25.57
N THR A 327 14.39 -4.43 -26.04
CA THR A 327 14.03 -5.70 -25.38
C THR A 327 14.15 -6.82 -26.39
N LEU A 328 14.82 -7.92 -26.00
CA LEU A 328 14.86 -9.18 -26.73
C LEU A 328 14.16 -10.22 -25.87
N ILE A 329 13.12 -10.85 -26.40
CA ILE A 329 12.46 -12.03 -25.82
C ILE A 329 12.83 -13.23 -26.68
N SER A 330 13.29 -14.31 -26.07
CA SER A 330 13.81 -15.48 -26.79
C SER A 330 13.30 -16.74 -26.12
N ASN A 331 12.47 -17.47 -26.85
CA ASN A 331 11.89 -18.76 -26.50
C ASN A 331 12.43 -19.80 -27.51
N PRO A 332 12.41 -21.11 -27.23
CA PRO A 332 13.07 -22.08 -28.12
C PRO A 332 12.54 -22.15 -29.57
N ASN A 333 11.31 -21.68 -29.82
CA ASN A 333 10.71 -21.60 -31.15
C ASN A 333 10.82 -20.22 -31.84
N GLU A 334 11.00 -19.13 -31.08
CA GLU A 334 10.91 -17.76 -31.60
C GLU A 334 11.82 -16.78 -30.83
N THR A 335 12.32 -15.74 -31.50
CA THR A 335 12.96 -14.61 -30.82
C THR A 335 12.44 -13.28 -31.38
N THR A 336 11.72 -12.54 -30.54
CA THR A 336 11.16 -11.23 -30.86
C THR A 336 12.05 -10.11 -30.33
N ALA A 337 12.06 -8.98 -31.05
CA ALA A 337 12.87 -7.81 -30.73
C ALA A 337 12.02 -6.55 -30.79
N ASP A 338 11.95 -5.83 -29.67
CA ASP A 338 11.20 -4.60 -29.49
C ASP A 338 12.14 -3.45 -29.09
N TRP A 339 11.78 -2.22 -29.43
CA TRP A 339 12.51 -1.01 -29.06
C TRP A 339 11.58 0.19 -28.93
N SER A 340 11.83 1.04 -27.94
CA SER A 340 11.07 2.28 -27.73
C SER A 340 11.98 3.49 -27.60
N VAL A 341 11.49 4.64 -28.06
CA VAL A 341 12.08 5.95 -27.78
C VAL A 341 10.96 6.87 -27.30
N GLY A 342 11.06 7.31 -26.05
CA GLY A 342 10.03 8.08 -25.37
C GLY A 342 10.61 9.22 -24.56
N MET A 343 9.74 10.02 -23.93
CA MET A 343 10.15 11.13 -23.09
C MET A 343 9.11 11.44 -22.01
N ASP A 344 9.55 11.42 -20.75
CA ASP A 344 8.75 11.98 -19.66
C ASP A 344 9.05 13.47 -19.50
N VAL A 345 8.00 14.28 -19.31
CA VAL A 345 8.09 15.73 -19.15
C VAL A 345 7.44 16.13 -17.82
N LYS A 346 8.15 16.89 -17.00
CA LYS A 346 7.63 17.45 -15.75
C LYS A 346 7.69 18.98 -15.81
N TYR A 347 6.53 19.63 -15.88
CA TYR A 347 6.39 21.07 -16.03
C TYR A 347 5.57 21.71 -14.91
N GLY A 348 6.22 22.53 -14.08
CA GLY A 348 5.56 23.37 -13.09
C GLY A 348 4.81 24.54 -13.73
N ILE A 349 3.56 24.33 -14.11
CA ILE A 349 2.63 25.35 -14.65
C ILE A 349 2.56 26.58 -13.72
N THR A 350 2.64 26.37 -12.40
CA THR A 350 2.72 27.45 -11.39
C THR A 350 3.68 27.07 -10.26
N GLU A 351 3.80 27.92 -9.25
CA GLU A 351 4.45 27.64 -7.96
C GLU A 351 4.01 26.28 -7.38
N ASN A 352 2.71 25.98 -7.50
CA ASN A 352 2.05 24.89 -6.78
C ASN A 352 1.67 23.70 -7.69
N PHE A 353 1.25 23.97 -8.93
CA PHE A 353 0.78 22.97 -9.88
C PHE A 353 1.90 22.46 -10.79
N THR A 354 1.85 21.17 -11.12
CA THR A 354 2.79 20.48 -12.01
C THR A 354 2.01 19.59 -12.97
N LEU A 355 2.34 19.68 -14.25
CA LEU A 355 2.01 18.69 -15.28
C LEU A 355 3.14 17.66 -15.30
N ASP A 356 2.81 16.40 -15.08
CA ASP A 356 3.66 15.25 -15.39
C ASP A 356 3.03 14.54 -16.60
N ALA A 357 3.80 14.33 -17.67
CA ALA A 357 3.32 13.72 -18.91
C ALA A 357 4.32 12.67 -19.41
N THR A 358 3.83 11.58 -19.98
CA THR A 358 4.66 10.55 -20.63
C THR A 358 4.30 10.43 -22.10
N LEU A 359 5.32 10.36 -22.97
CA LEU A 359 5.20 10.26 -24.42
C LEU A 359 5.84 8.94 -24.87
N ILE A 360 5.05 8.09 -25.56
CA ILE A 360 5.42 6.72 -25.97
C ILE A 360 5.89 5.89 -24.76
N PRO A 361 4.96 5.52 -23.84
CA PRO A 361 5.29 4.96 -22.54
C PRO A 361 5.83 3.52 -22.60
N ASP A 362 7.09 3.32 -22.19
CA ASP A 362 7.69 1.98 -22.07
C ASP A 362 7.18 1.22 -20.84
N PHE A 363 6.51 0.08 -21.10
CA PHE A 363 6.00 -0.86 -20.10
C PHE A 363 6.81 -2.18 -19.99
N GLY A 364 7.78 -2.46 -20.87
CA GLY A 364 8.50 -3.74 -20.93
C GLY A 364 9.39 -4.05 -19.72
N GLN A 365 9.50 -3.10 -18.80
CA GLN A 365 10.38 -3.12 -17.62
C GLN A 365 9.67 -3.48 -16.30
N ILE A 366 8.38 -3.83 -16.35
CA ILE A 366 7.68 -4.45 -15.22
C ILE A 366 8.36 -5.79 -14.94
N GLY A 367 8.97 -5.96 -13.76
CA GLY A 367 9.54 -7.25 -13.32
C GLY A 367 8.45 -8.29 -13.10
N PHE A 368 8.77 -9.58 -13.16
CA PHE A 368 7.74 -10.63 -13.16
C PHE A 368 6.80 -10.55 -11.95
N ASP A 369 5.51 -10.58 -12.26
CA ASP A 369 4.42 -10.67 -11.30
C ASP A 369 4.48 -12.00 -10.54
N ASP A 370 4.08 -11.98 -9.27
CA ASP A 370 4.20 -13.13 -8.35
C ASP A 370 3.06 -14.12 -8.57
N VAL A 371 2.95 -14.69 -9.78
CA VAL A 371 1.86 -15.61 -10.14
C VAL A 371 1.90 -16.87 -9.28
N GLN A 372 0.77 -17.16 -8.62
CA GLN A 372 0.56 -18.36 -7.82
C GLN A 372 -0.67 -19.12 -8.33
N LEU A 373 -0.73 -20.43 -8.07
CA LEU A 373 -1.91 -21.25 -8.34
C LEU A 373 -3.14 -20.64 -7.66
N ASN A 374 -4.11 -20.21 -8.45
CA ASN A 374 -5.34 -19.59 -7.97
C ASN A 374 -6.50 -20.60 -8.07
N LEU A 375 -6.97 -21.06 -6.91
CA LEU A 375 -8.16 -21.92 -6.80
C LEU A 375 -9.42 -21.11 -6.40
N GLY A 376 -9.32 -19.78 -6.32
CA GLY A 376 -10.42 -18.88 -5.99
C GLY A 376 -11.04 -18.22 -7.23
N PRO A 377 -12.21 -17.57 -7.07
CA PRO A 377 -12.93 -16.90 -8.17
C PRO A 377 -12.42 -15.50 -8.51
N PHE A 378 -11.39 -15.00 -7.81
CA PHE A 378 -10.96 -13.61 -7.88
C PHE A 378 -9.64 -13.45 -8.64
N GLU A 379 -9.52 -12.37 -9.40
CA GLU A 379 -8.27 -11.96 -10.05
C GLU A 379 -7.12 -11.77 -9.04
N GLN A 380 -5.88 -12.02 -9.49
CA GLN A 380 -4.69 -11.74 -8.69
C GLN A 380 -4.33 -10.24 -8.79
N GLN A 381 -4.44 -9.50 -7.69
CA GLN A 381 -4.03 -8.10 -7.65
C GLN A 381 -2.50 -7.97 -7.63
N PHE A 382 -1.93 -7.27 -8.61
CA PHE A 382 -0.49 -7.06 -8.71
C PHE A 382 -0.11 -5.59 -8.43
N ALA A 383 1.03 -5.38 -7.77
CA ALA A 383 1.51 -4.04 -7.46
C ALA A 383 1.99 -3.32 -8.74
N GLU A 384 1.59 -2.06 -8.93
CA GLU A 384 2.10 -1.20 -10.00
C GLU A 384 3.61 -0.98 -9.90
N GLN A 385 4.32 -1.05 -11.02
CA GLN A 385 5.78 -0.86 -11.12
C GLN A 385 6.16 0.31 -12.04
N ARG A 386 5.24 0.78 -12.90
CA ARG A 386 5.48 1.85 -13.88
C ARG A 386 5.61 3.19 -13.16
N GLN A 387 6.78 3.85 -13.22
CA GLN A 387 7.06 5.07 -12.44
C GLN A 387 6.01 6.19 -12.62
N PHE A 388 5.46 6.37 -13.82
CA PHE A 388 4.39 7.33 -14.07
C PHE A 388 3.15 7.09 -13.18
N PHE A 389 2.86 5.84 -12.84
CA PHE A 389 1.71 5.45 -12.02
C PHE A 389 2.04 5.27 -10.53
N THR A 390 3.32 5.24 -10.13
CA THR A 390 3.71 5.20 -8.70
C THR A 390 4.08 6.56 -8.12
N GLU A 391 4.68 7.46 -8.91
CA GLU A 391 5.17 8.76 -8.43
C GLU A 391 4.07 9.83 -8.32
N GLY A 392 3.94 10.48 -7.15
CA GLY A 392 3.13 11.68 -6.97
C GLY A 392 1.63 11.47 -7.16
N THR A 393 1.13 10.32 -6.69
CA THR A 393 -0.26 9.88 -6.89
C THR A 393 -1.20 10.14 -5.70
N GLU A 394 -0.77 10.90 -4.68
CA GLU A 394 -1.46 11.02 -3.38
C GLU A 394 -2.86 11.68 -3.42
N LEU A 395 -3.22 12.32 -4.53
CA LEU A 395 -4.57 12.81 -4.79
C LEU A 395 -5.43 11.74 -5.50
N PHE A 396 -4.84 10.95 -6.40
CA PHE A 396 -5.56 10.02 -7.27
C PHE A 396 -5.89 8.68 -6.59
N THR A 397 -5.13 8.27 -5.57
CA THR A 397 -5.40 7.04 -4.80
C THR A 397 -6.49 7.18 -3.73
N LYS A 398 -7.07 8.39 -3.56
CA LYS A 398 -8.10 8.68 -2.55
C LYS A 398 -9.32 7.76 -2.72
N GLY A 399 -9.73 7.11 -1.64
CA GLY A 399 -10.94 6.27 -1.60
C GLY A 399 -10.83 4.91 -2.29
N ASN A 400 -9.61 4.50 -2.68
CA ASN A 400 -9.32 3.24 -3.39
C ASN A 400 -10.04 3.09 -4.74
N LEU A 401 -10.33 4.20 -5.42
CA LEU A 401 -10.97 4.23 -6.74
C LEU A 401 -9.97 4.14 -7.91
N PHE A 402 -8.67 3.90 -7.64
CA PHE A 402 -7.64 3.83 -8.68
C PHE A 402 -6.71 2.63 -8.53
N TYR A 403 -6.78 1.73 -9.50
CA TYR A 403 -5.90 0.59 -9.76
C TYR A 403 -5.38 0.72 -11.19
N SER A 404 -4.19 1.32 -11.33
CA SER A 404 -3.61 1.73 -12.61
C SER A 404 -3.38 0.60 -13.61
N ARG A 405 -3.35 -0.67 -13.18
CA ARG A 405 -3.25 -1.84 -14.06
C ARG A 405 -4.52 -2.11 -14.89
N ARG A 406 -5.64 -1.43 -14.63
CA ARG A 406 -6.77 -1.34 -15.59
C ARG A 406 -6.42 -0.56 -16.87
N ILE A 407 -5.35 0.25 -16.83
CA ILE A 407 -4.89 1.06 -17.97
C ILE A 407 -3.68 0.36 -18.61
N GLY A 408 -3.88 -0.16 -19.82
CA GLY A 408 -2.91 -1.01 -20.50
C GLY A 408 -2.70 -2.37 -19.82
N GLY A 409 -3.77 -2.92 -19.23
CA GLY A 409 -3.87 -4.34 -18.90
C GLY A 409 -4.34 -5.14 -20.11
N SER A 410 -4.88 -6.33 -19.88
CA SER A 410 -5.53 -7.15 -20.92
C SER A 410 -6.79 -6.49 -21.48
N PRO A 411 -7.22 -6.85 -22.70
CA PRO A 411 -8.51 -6.42 -23.26
C PRO A 411 -9.67 -6.67 -22.29
N ILE A 412 -10.71 -5.84 -22.38
CA ILE A 412 -11.87 -5.91 -21.48
C ILE A 412 -12.87 -7.03 -21.82
N ASP A 413 -12.67 -7.69 -22.96
CA ASP A 413 -13.46 -8.81 -23.53
C ASP A 413 -14.95 -8.81 -23.16
N GLN A 414 -15.61 -7.69 -23.48
CA GLN A 414 -17.03 -7.47 -23.17
C GLN A 414 -17.96 -8.24 -24.10
N PHE A 415 -17.47 -8.61 -25.27
CA PHE A 415 -18.22 -9.34 -26.29
C PHE A 415 -17.39 -10.58 -26.61
N ASP A 416 -17.76 -11.70 -25.99
CA ASP A 416 -17.22 -13.04 -26.25
C ASP A 416 -16.84 -13.18 -27.72
N VAL A 417 -15.54 -13.14 -27.99
CA VAL A 417 -14.99 -13.07 -29.36
C VAL A 417 -15.06 -14.43 -30.04
N GLU A 418 -15.08 -15.52 -29.28
CA GLU A 418 -15.25 -16.88 -29.80
C GLU A 418 -16.68 -17.09 -30.30
N SER A 419 -17.68 -16.59 -29.58
CA SER A 419 -19.10 -16.58 -30.02
C SER A 419 -19.38 -15.74 -31.28
N GLN A 420 -18.42 -14.92 -31.71
CA GLN A 420 -18.50 -14.10 -32.92
C GLN A 420 -17.82 -14.74 -34.14
N LEU A 421 -17.17 -15.89 -33.99
CA LEU A 421 -16.55 -16.65 -35.09
C LEU A 421 -17.62 -17.29 -36.00
N ASN A 422 -17.31 -17.42 -37.28
CA ASN A 422 -18.08 -18.23 -38.22
C ASN A 422 -17.66 -19.72 -38.12
N ASP A 423 -18.50 -20.66 -38.56
CA ASP A 423 -18.30 -22.13 -38.49
C ASP A 423 -16.94 -22.68 -38.99
N ASN A 424 -16.13 -21.89 -39.70
CA ASN A 424 -14.82 -22.28 -40.24
C ASN A 424 -13.67 -21.34 -39.81
N GLU A 425 -13.89 -20.39 -38.90
CA GLU A 425 -12.86 -19.45 -38.44
C GLU A 425 -12.17 -19.90 -37.14
N GLU A 426 -10.87 -19.67 -37.04
CA GLU A 426 -10.10 -19.83 -35.80
C GLU A 426 -9.31 -18.56 -35.43
N LEU A 427 -9.07 -18.33 -34.14
CA LEU A 427 -8.26 -17.21 -33.65
C LEU A 427 -6.77 -17.55 -33.74
N THR A 428 -6.00 -16.75 -34.49
CA THR A 428 -4.56 -16.97 -34.70
C THR A 428 -3.66 -15.91 -34.03
N ASP A 429 -4.25 -14.78 -33.63
CA ASP A 429 -3.60 -13.72 -32.86
C ASP A 429 -4.64 -13.10 -31.92
N TYR A 430 -4.39 -13.18 -30.62
CA TYR A 430 -5.25 -12.62 -29.57
C TYR A 430 -4.34 -11.85 -28.58
N PRO A 431 -4.25 -10.51 -28.70
CA PRO A 431 -3.29 -9.75 -27.90
C PRO A 431 -3.62 -9.72 -26.40
N ASP A 432 -2.67 -10.13 -25.56
CA ASP A 432 -2.84 -10.23 -24.10
C ASP A 432 -2.86 -8.88 -23.36
N LYS A 433 -2.64 -7.77 -24.08
CA LYS A 433 -2.51 -6.39 -23.56
C LYS A 433 -3.09 -5.35 -24.51
N VAL A 434 -3.41 -4.18 -23.95
CA VAL A 434 -3.85 -2.98 -24.68
C VAL A 434 -2.76 -1.89 -24.61
N ASP A 435 -2.40 -1.29 -25.75
CA ASP A 435 -1.39 -0.23 -25.79
C ASP A 435 -1.90 1.10 -25.20
N MET A 436 -1.04 1.81 -24.47
CA MET A 436 -1.32 3.16 -23.97
C MET A 436 -0.68 4.22 -24.87
N LEU A 437 -1.50 5.03 -25.53
CA LEU A 437 -1.05 6.07 -26.47
C LEU A 437 -0.38 7.24 -25.73
N ASN A 438 -0.98 7.67 -24.60
CA ASN A 438 -0.44 8.71 -23.74
C ASN A 438 -1.02 8.63 -22.31
N ALA A 439 -0.32 9.27 -21.36
CA ALA A 439 -0.93 9.67 -20.09
C ALA A 439 -0.38 11.00 -19.57
N ILE A 440 -1.25 11.76 -18.89
CA ILE A 440 -0.95 13.05 -18.28
C ILE A 440 -1.55 13.14 -16.87
N LYS A 441 -0.86 13.85 -15.98
CA LYS A 441 -1.31 14.22 -14.63
C LYS A 441 -1.05 15.70 -14.41
N ILE A 442 -2.04 16.45 -13.95
CA ILE A 442 -1.90 17.81 -13.44
C ILE A 442 -2.20 17.76 -11.94
N SER A 443 -1.22 18.03 -11.08
CA SER A 443 -1.36 17.94 -9.62
C SER A 443 -0.75 19.14 -8.88
N GLY A 444 -1.45 19.62 -7.84
CA GLY A 444 -0.95 20.68 -6.97
C GLY A 444 -1.93 21.08 -5.87
N ARG A 445 -1.46 21.91 -4.94
CA ARG A 445 -2.25 22.41 -3.80
C ARG A 445 -2.14 23.93 -3.68
N THR A 446 -3.27 24.62 -3.61
CA THR A 446 -3.33 26.07 -3.43
C THR A 446 -2.78 26.49 -2.04
N LYS A 447 -2.45 27.77 -1.88
CA LYS A 447 -1.98 28.34 -0.59
C LYS A 447 -3.03 28.22 0.54
N ASN A 448 -4.30 27.97 0.19
CA ASN A 448 -5.41 27.78 1.11
C ASN A 448 -5.77 26.29 1.33
N GLY A 449 -4.86 25.36 1.02
CA GLY A 449 -5.03 23.93 1.30
C GLY A 449 -5.82 23.12 0.25
N LEU A 450 -6.54 23.76 -0.68
CA LEU A 450 -7.26 23.05 -1.75
C LEU A 450 -6.27 22.39 -2.72
N GLY A 451 -6.19 21.06 -2.66
CA GLY A 451 -5.56 20.21 -3.67
C GLY A 451 -6.46 20.08 -4.89
N ILE A 452 -5.89 20.13 -6.09
CA ILE A 452 -6.59 19.77 -7.33
C ILE A 452 -5.72 18.78 -8.10
N GLY A 453 -6.32 17.68 -8.50
CA GLY A 453 -5.71 16.63 -9.32
C GLY A 453 -6.57 16.37 -10.56
N PHE A 454 -5.94 16.31 -11.73
CA PHE A 454 -6.53 15.81 -12.96
C PHE A 454 -5.59 14.76 -13.56
N PHE A 455 -6.10 13.57 -13.84
CA PHE A 455 -5.41 12.49 -14.57
C PHE A 455 -6.19 12.23 -15.85
N ASN A 456 -5.47 12.00 -16.95
CA ASN A 456 -6.03 11.45 -18.18
C ASN A 456 -5.05 10.45 -18.79
N ALA A 457 -5.56 9.33 -19.31
CA ALA A 457 -4.83 8.39 -20.15
C ALA A 457 -5.72 7.86 -21.26
N ILE A 458 -5.12 7.52 -22.39
CA ILE A 458 -5.82 7.02 -23.57
C ILE A 458 -5.15 5.74 -24.04
N THR A 459 -5.94 4.71 -24.33
CA THR A 459 -5.46 3.45 -24.92
C THR A 459 -5.87 3.32 -26.38
N ALA A 460 -5.09 2.54 -27.12
CA ALA A 460 -5.40 2.15 -28.49
C ALA A 460 -6.65 1.25 -28.54
N LYS A 461 -7.17 1.09 -29.76
CA LYS A 461 -8.03 -0.04 -30.11
C LYS A 461 -7.14 -1.28 -30.23
N THR A 462 -7.54 -2.38 -29.62
CA THR A 462 -6.91 -3.70 -29.78
C THR A 462 -7.86 -4.60 -30.57
N GLU A 463 -7.29 -5.38 -31.48
CA GLU A 463 -8.00 -6.31 -32.34
C GLU A 463 -7.35 -7.69 -32.26
N ALA A 464 -8.16 -8.75 -32.20
CA ALA A 464 -7.74 -10.12 -32.46
C ALA A 464 -7.91 -10.45 -33.94
N THR A 465 -7.19 -11.46 -34.42
CA THR A 465 -7.25 -11.97 -35.79
C THR A 465 -7.90 -13.34 -35.82
N ALA A 466 -9.05 -13.43 -36.50
CA ALA A 466 -9.62 -14.69 -36.94
C ALA A 466 -9.19 -14.99 -38.39
N ILE A 467 -8.99 -16.25 -38.73
CA ILE A 467 -8.70 -16.73 -40.10
C ILE A 467 -9.71 -17.80 -40.47
N ASP A 468 -10.33 -17.67 -41.64
CA ASP A 468 -11.18 -18.72 -42.23
C ASP A 468 -10.30 -19.88 -42.78
N ASN A 469 -10.50 -21.08 -42.25
CA ASN A 469 -9.72 -22.27 -42.57
C ASN A 469 -9.95 -22.83 -43.98
N VAL A 470 -10.92 -22.30 -44.75
CA VAL A 470 -11.23 -22.69 -46.13
C VAL A 470 -10.77 -21.63 -47.13
N THR A 471 -10.99 -20.35 -46.84
CA THR A 471 -10.66 -19.23 -47.75
C THR A 471 -9.30 -18.60 -47.47
N GLN A 472 -8.79 -18.73 -46.25
CA GLN A 472 -7.60 -18.05 -45.72
C GLN A 472 -7.72 -16.52 -45.70
N GLU A 473 -8.95 -16.00 -45.61
CA GLU A 473 -9.20 -14.57 -45.38
C GLU A 473 -9.09 -14.23 -43.88
N GLU A 474 -8.39 -13.13 -43.56
CA GLU A 474 -8.28 -12.60 -42.20
C GLU A 474 -9.47 -11.67 -41.86
N ARG A 475 -10.08 -11.87 -40.68
CA ARG A 475 -11.08 -10.96 -40.10
C ARG A 475 -10.58 -10.42 -38.75
N LYS A 476 -10.59 -9.10 -38.58
CA LYS A 476 -10.19 -8.45 -37.32
C LYS A 476 -11.40 -8.24 -36.40
N LEU A 477 -11.28 -8.65 -35.13
CA LEU A 477 -12.34 -8.64 -34.12
C LEU A 477 -11.92 -7.74 -32.96
N VAL A 478 -12.81 -6.87 -32.45
CA VAL A 478 -12.43 -5.81 -31.51
C VAL A 478 -12.48 -6.29 -30.07
N THR A 479 -11.34 -6.72 -29.52
CA THR A 479 -11.22 -7.14 -28.11
C THR A 479 -11.19 -5.94 -27.14
N ASN A 480 -10.68 -4.78 -27.58
CA ASN A 480 -10.72 -3.53 -26.81
C ASN A 480 -10.95 -2.31 -27.71
N PRO A 481 -11.88 -1.39 -27.39
CA PRO A 481 -12.08 -0.16 -28.15
C PRO A 481 -10.98 0.86 -27.87
N PHE A 482 -10.98 1.96 -28.63
CA PHE A 482 -10.34 3.19 -28.14
C PHE A 482 -11.02 3.62 -26.83
N ALA A 483 -10.23 3.81 -25.77
CA ALA A 483 -10.75 4.10 -24.43
C ALA A 483 -10.01 5.25 -23.75
N ASN A 484 -10.76 6.05 -22.98
CA ASN A 484 -10.32 7.31 -22.39
C ASN A 484 -10.61 7.31 -20.88
N TYR A 485 -9.56 7.29 -20.07
CA TYR A 485 -9.59 7.11 -18.62
C TYR A 485 -9.28 8.43 -17.93
N ASN A 486 -10.16 8.89 -17.04
CA ASN A 486 -10.10 10.20 -16.40
C ASN A 486 -10.24 10.10 -14.88
N ILE A 487 -9.49 10.92 -14.14
CA ILE A 487 -9.70 11.12 -12.70
C ILE A 487 -9.64 12.61 -12.38
N LEU A 488 -10.64 13.12 -11.67
CA LEU A 488 -10.71 14.50 -11.18
C LEU A 488 -10.82 14.51 -9.66
N VAL A 489 -10.00 15.31 -8.98
CA VAL A 489 -9.88 15.35 -7.52
C VAL A 489 -9.86 16.78 -7.01
N PHE A 490 -10.67 17.07 -5.99
CA PHE A 490 -10.63 18.30 -5.19
C PHE A 490 -10.48 17.93 -3.71
N ASP A 491 -9.34 18.24 -3.11
CA ASP A 491 -8.93 17.81 -1.75
C ASP A 491 -8.71 19.03 -0.84
N GLN A 492 -9.75 19.50 -0.15
CA GLN A 492 -9.64 20.67 0.73
C GLN A 492 -9.08 20.26 2.10
N GLN A 493 -7.77 20.45 2.30
CA GLN A 493 -7.13 20.33 3.61
C GLN A 493 -7.43 21.53 4.52
N PHE A 494 -7.56 21.30 5.83
CA PHE A 494 -7.73 22.31 6.87
C PHE A 494 -7.19 21.79 8.23
N ASN A 495 -7.14 22.64 9.26
CA ASN A 495 -6.63 22.35 10.62
C ASN A 495 -5.18 21.80 10.75
N GLN A 496 -4.44 21.61 9.66
CA GLN A 496 -3.17 20.85 9.58
C GLN A 496 -3.30 19.32 9.75
N ASN A 497 -4.52 18.79 9.77
CA ASN A 497 -4.81 17.36 10.04
C ASN A 497 -6.25 16.97 9.66
N SER A 498 -6.85 17.65 8.68
CA SER A 498 -8.23 17.34 8.26
C SER A 498 -8.38 17.63 6.78
N SER A 499 -9.23 16.85 6.11
CA SER A 499 -9.48 16.94 4.67
C SER A 499 -10.91 16.55 4.33
N VAL A 500 -11.54 17.28 3.42
CA VAL A 500 -12.72 16.82 2.68
C VAL A 500 -12.32 16.69 1.22
N THR A 501 -12.54 15.51 0.63
CA THR A 501 -12.15 15.19 -0.75
C THR A 501 -13.38 14.90 -1.59
N LEU A 502 -13.50 15.52 -2.76
CA LEU A 502 -14.35 15.03 -3.85
C LEU A 502 -13.44 14.40 -4.91
N ILE A 503 -13.70 13.15 -5.26
CA ILE A 503 -13.05 12.43 -6.36
C ILE A 503 -14.10 11.94 -7.35
N ASN A 504 -13.77 11.98 -8.63
CA ASN A 504 -14.51 11.37 -9.71
C ASN A 504 -13.54 10.56 -10.58
N THR A 505 -13.91 9.33 -10.93
CA THR A 505 -13.20 8.48 -11.90
C THR A 505 -14.16 8.12 -13.02
N ASN A 506 -13.75 8.28 -14.27
CA ASN A 506 -14.60 8.02 -15.43
C ASN A 506 -13.80 7.33 -16.53
N VAL A 507 -14.39 6.29 -17.13
CA VAL A 507 -13.91 5.65 -18.35
C VAL A 507 -14.99 5.81 -19.41
N THR A 508 -14.62 6.38 -20.55
CA THR A 508 -15.48 6.44 -21.74
C THR A 508 -14.84 5.66 -22.88
N ARG A 509 -15.61 4.82 -23.56
CA ARG A 509 -15.15 3.92 -24.63
C ARG A 509 -15.86 4.25 -25.96
N ASP A 510 -15.21 3.93 -27.07
CA ASP A 510 -15.84 4.06 -28.40
C ASP A 510 -16.79 2.88 -28.71
N GLY A 511 -17.79 3.10 -29.55
CA GLY A 511 -18.77 2.09 -29.96
C GLY A 511 -19.83 1.75 -28.90
N SER A 512 -20.21 0.48 -28.81
CA SER A 512 -21.22 -0.06 -27.89
C SER A 512 -20.63 -0.64 -26.60
N PHE A 513 -19.35 -0.38 -26.33
CA PHE A 513 -18.69 -0.86 -25.12
C PHE A 513 -19.18 -0.09 -23.88
N ARG A 514 -18.99 -0.71 -22.72
CA ARG A 514 -19.37 -0.27 -21.38
C ARG A 514 -18.75 1.08 -21.06
N ASP A 515 -19.55 1.98 -20.51
CA ASP A 515 -19.10 3.25 -19.94
C ASP A 515 -19.26 3.27 -18.42
N ALA A 516 -18.32 3.91 -17.71
CA ALA A 516 -18.26 3.90 -16.26
C ALA A 516 -17.98 5.28 -15.67
N ASN A 517 -18.68 5.62 -14.59
CA ASN A 517 -18.52 6.89 -13.87
C ASN A 517 -18.75 6.68 -12.37
N VAL A 518 -17.71 6.89 -11.55
CA VAL A 518 -17.75 6.69 -10.09
C VAL A 518 -17.37 7.99 -9.39
N THR A 519 -18.19 8.45 -8.45
CA THR A 519 -17.96 9.67 -7.67
C THR A 519 -17.91 9.36 -6.19
N GLY A 520 -16.88 9.84 -5.49
CA GLY A 520 -16.68 9.68 -4.06
C GLY A 520 -16.54 11.02 -3.34
N LEU A 521 -17.35 11.23 -2.30
CA LEU A 521 -17.15 12.29 -1.29
C LEU A 521 -16.56 11.65 -0.03
N LEU A 522 -15.37 12.07 0.38
CA LEU A 522 -14.65 11.55 1.53
C LEU A 522 -14.38 12.64 2.57
N TRP A 523 -14.28 12.24 3.83
CA TRP A 523 -13.89 13.12 4.92
C TRP A 523 -12.95 12.40 5.89
N HIS A 524 -12.00 13.18 6.39
CA HIS A 524 -11.14 12.85 7.52
C HIS A 524 -11.07 14.12 8.37
N VAL A 525 -11.70 14.12 9.53
CA VAL A 525 -11.92 15.32 10.35
C VAL A 525 -11.46 15.07 11.77
N GLU A 526 -10.48 15.84 12.22
CA GLU A 526 -9.87 15.70 13.53
C GLU A 526 -10.15 16.87 14.46
N ASP A 527 -10.06 16.62 15.76
CA ASP A 527 -10.00 17.69 16.75
C ASP A 527 -8.65 18.42 16.72
N ARG A 528 -8.59 19.61 17.32
CA ARG A 528 -7.42 20.52 17.29
C ARG A 528 -6.20 20.03 18.08
N GLN A 529 -6.26 18.84 18.66
CA GLN A 529 -5.15 18.16 19.33
C GLN A 529 -4.81 16.81 18.68
N SER A 530 -5.47 16.46 17.56
CA SER A 530 -5.30 15.18 16.84
C SER A 530 -5.51 13.95 17.75
N ASN A 531 -6.41 14.09 18.72
CA ASN A 531 -6.77 13.05 19.69
C ASN A 531 -7.83 12.10 19.14
N TYR A 532 -8.83 12.68 18.47
CA TYR A 532 -10.02 12.02 17.95
C TYR A 532 -10.23 12.40 16.49
N ASN A 533 -10.73 11.44 15.73
CA ASN A 533 -10.95 11.51 14.29
C ASN A 533 -12.37 11.03 13.94
N ILE A 534 -12.95 11.62 12.90
CA ILE A 534 -14.16 11.13 12.23
C ILE A 534 -13.78 10.94 10.76
N ASP A 535 -13.88 9.70 10.30
CA ASP A 535 -13.52 9.28 8.96
C ASP A 535 -14.74 8.74 8.20
N GLY A 536 -14.61 8.62 6.89
CA GLY A 536 -15.61 7.97 6.06
C GLY A 536 -15.64 8.43 4.61
N SER A 537 -16.57 7.81 3.87
CA SER A 537 -16.89 8.19 2.50
C SER A 537 -18.33 7.87 2.13
N PHE A 538 -18.86 8.57 1.13
CA PHE A 538 -20.02 8.17 0.35
C PHE A 538 -19.59 8.10 -1.11
N LYS A 539 -19.87 6.97 -1.77
CA LYS A 539 -19.50 6.72 -3.17
C LYS A 539 -20.73 6.32 -3.96
N MET A 540 -20.77 6.69 -5.23
CA MET A 540 -21.81 6.32 -6.18
C MET A 540 -21.15 5.86 -7.47
N SER A 541 -21.54 4.69 -7.99
CA SER A 541 -21.20 4.24 -9.34
C SER A 541 -22.39 4.45 -10.27
N ALA A 542 -22.12 4.80 -11.52
CA ALA A 542 -23.06 4.81 -12.63
C ALA A 542 -22.38 4.09 -13.80
N ILE A 543 -22.92 2.95 -14.19
CA ILE A 543 -22.38 2.05 -15.21
C ILE A 543 -23.41 1.91 -16.32
N SER A 544 -23.01 2.08 -17.59
CA SER A 544 -23.86 1.83 -18.74
C SER A 544 -23.25 0.72 -19.59
N ASP A 545 -23.68 -0.51 -19.32
CA ASP A 545 -23.43 -1.67 -20.18
C ASP A 545 -24.41 -1.69 -21.38
N ASP A 546 -25.60 -1.11 -21.20
CA ASP A 546 -26.57 -0.76 -22.27
C ASP A 546 -26.62 0.78 -22.41
N PRO A 547 -26.50 1.34 -23.63
CA PRO A 547 -26.72 2.77 -23.89
C PRO A 547 -28.11 3.30 -23.47
N ASN A 548 -29.09 2.42 -23.27
CA ASN A 548 -30.46 2.76 -22.86
C ASN A 548 -30.71 2.58 -21.35
N ALA A 549 -29.80 1.93 -20.61
CA ALA A 549 -29.99 1.60 -19.20
C ALA A 549 -28.68 1.68 -18.38
N THR A 550 -28.58 2.74 -17.56
CA THR A 550 -27.45 2.93 -16.63
C THR A 550 -27.79 2.35 -15.25
N ASN A 551 -27.06 1.34 -14.78
CA ASN A 551 -27.19 0.87 -13.40
C ASN A 551 -26.50 1.84 -12.43
N THR A 552 -27.08 2.07 -11.25
CA THR A 552 -26.56 3.03 -10.25
C THR A 552 -26.37 2.37 -8.89
N GLY A 553 -25.12 2.33 -8.44
CA GLY A 553 -24.72 1.75 -7.17
C GLY A 553 -24.27 2.76 -6.13
N TYR A 554 -24.23 2.32 -4.87
CA TYR A 554 -23.89 3.15 -3.72
C TYR A 554 -23.05 2.39 -2.70
N ALA A 555 -22.02 3.06 -2.19
CA ALA A 555 -21.24 2.63 -1.03
C ALA A 555 -21.18 3.75 0.01
N PHE A 556 -21.08 3.38 1.28
CA PHE A 556 -20.92 4.29 2.40
C PHE A 556 -20.01 3.68 3.44
N ASP A 557 -19.19 4.51 4.06
CA ASP A 557 -18.34 4.15 5.19
C ASP A 557 -18.31 5.33 6.17
N THR A 558 -18.31 5.04 7.47
CA THR A 558 -17.93 6.06 8.48
C THR A 558 -17.50 5.43 9.79
N SER A 559 -16.51 6.06 10.44
CA SER A 559 -16.08 5.71 11.80
C SER A 559 -15.85 6.92 12.69
N ILE A 560 -15.79 6.66 14.00
CA ILE A 560 -15.34 7.60 15.01
C ILE A 560 -14.20 6.95 15.79
N GLY A 561 -13.04 7.59 15.78
CA GLY A 561 -11.80 7.08 16.33
C GLY A 561 -11.19 7.93 17.44
N LYS A 562 -10.28 7.29 18.17
CA LYS A 562 -9.30 7.90 19.07
C LYS A 562 -7.92 7.35 18.72
N GLN A 563 -6.99 8.24 18.36
CA GLN A 563 -5.71 7.86 17.76
C GLN A 563 -4.47 8.31 18.55
N SER A 564 -4.62 9.16 19.56
CA SER A 564 -3.54 9.66 20.43
C SER A 564 -3.24 8.80 21.66
N GLY A 565 -2.16 9.11 22.38
CA GLY A 565 -1.84 8.54 23.69
C GLY A 565 -1.54 7.04 23.70
N ASN A 566 -1.68 6.40 24.86
CA ASN A 566 -1.49 4.95 25.00
C ASN A 566 -2.69 4.14 24.53
N TRP A 567 -3.90 4.58 24.86
CA TRP A 567 -5.15 3.94 24.44
C TRP A 567 -5.68 4.60 23.16
N ILE A 568 -5.91 3.74 22.17
CA ILE A 568 -6.45 4.06 20.85
C ILE A 568 -7.60 3.10 20.53
N GLY A 569 -8.46 3.45 19.60
CA GLY A 569 -9.58 2.60 19.19
C GLY A 569 -10.54 3.33 18.26
N GLU A 570 -11.45 2.57 17.67
CA GLU A 570 -12.34 3.02 16.59
C GLU A 570 -13.60 2.16 16.59
N ILE A 571 -14.73 2.74 16.16
CA ILE A 571 -15.94 2.03 15.80
C ILE A 571 -16.53 2.65 14.54
N GLY A 572 -16.96 1.81 13.60
CA GLY A 572 -17.49 2.24 12.31
C GLY A 572 -18.52 1.29 11.71
N TYR A 573 -19.12 1.74 10.61
CA TYR A 573 -20.11 1.02 9.83
C TYR A 573 -19.90 1.31 8.34
N THR A 574 -19.95 0.26 7.54
CA THR A 574 -19.80 0.34 6.08
C THR A 574 -20.86 -0.50 5.36
N PHE A 575 -21.27 -0.07 4.16
CA PHE A 575 -22.04 -0.89 3.22
C PHE A 575 -21.72 -0.58 1.77
N GLU A 576 -21.97 -1.56 0.91
CA GLU A 576 -21.93 -1.52 -0.56
C GLU A 576 -23.21 -2.21 -1.05
N ASN A 577 -24.06 -1.53 -1.84
CA ASN A 577 -25.29 -2.16 -2.35
C ASN A 577 -24.99 -3.16 -3.48
N LYS A 578 -26.00 -3.93 -3.92
CA LYS A 578 -25.87 -4.95 -4.99
C LYS A 578 -25.54 -4.41 -6.40
N ASP A 579 -25.46 -3.09 -6.54
CA ASP A 579 -25.29 -2.37 -7.82
C ASP A 579 -24.01 -1.53 -7.80
N TYR A 580 -23.28 -1.52 -6.69
CA TYR A 580 -22.01 -0.78 -6.58
C TYR A 580 -20.91 -1.54 -7.33
N ASP A 581 -20.26 -0.81 -8.23
CA ASP A 581 -19.20 -1.33 -9.08
C ASP A 581 -18.24 -0.19 -9.50
N PRO A 582 -16.98 -0.21 -9.03
CA PRO A 582 -15.93 0.70 -9.46
C PRO A 582 -14.89 0.06 -10.40
N ASN A 583 -15.08 -1.19 -10.87
CA ASN A 583 -13.98 -2.02 -11.38
C ASN A 583 -13.26 -1.46 -12.62
N ASP A 584 -13.90 -0.62 -13.44
CA ASP A 584 -13.29 0.00 -14.62
C ASP A 584 -12.03 0.84 -14.32
N LEU A 585 -11.91 1.39 -13.11
CA LEU A 585 -10.70 2.07 -12.64
C LEU A 585 -10.25 1.66 -11.24
N GLY A 586 -11.07 0.99 -10.43
CA GLY A 586 -10.74 0.46 -9.11
C GLY A 586 -10.72 -1.07 -9.06
N ILE A 587 -10.91 -1.63 -7.86
CA ILE A 587 -11.19 -3.06 -7.64
C ILE A 587 -12.32 -3.19 -6.62
N LEU A 588 -13.30 -4.04 -6.93
CA LEU A 588 -14.30 -4.55 -6.01
C LEU A 588 -14.61 -6.00 -6.38
N PHE A 589 -14.10 -6.93 -5.57
CA PHE A 589 -14.31 -8.38 -5.78
C PHE A 589 -15.76 -8.83 -5.56
N SER A 590 -16.56 -8.04 -4.84
CA SER A 590 -17.96 -8.36 -4.54
C SER A 590 -18.68 -7.12 -4.03
N ASN A 591 -19.93 -6.97 -4.45
CA ASN A 591 -20.84 -5.96 -3.93
C ASN A 591 -21.88 -6.60 -2.96
N ASN A 592 -22.93 -5.85 -2.59
CA ASN A 592 -23.99 -6.32 -1.68
C ASN A 592 -23.53 -6.68 -0.25
N GLN A 593 -22.56 -5.98 0.33
CA GLN A 593 -22.02 -6.26 1.68
C GLN A 593 -22.32 -5.13 2.68
N GLN A 594 -22.42 -5.46 3.97
CA GLN A 594 -22.41 -4.46 5.05
C GLN A 594 -21.71 -5.01 6.31
N SER A 595 -21.05 -4.13 7.07
CA SER A 595 -20.30 -4.50 8.27
C SER A 595 -20.40 -3.45 9.37
N ILE A 596 -20.44 -3.93 10.62
CA ILE A 596 -20.15 -3.13 11.82
C ILE A 596 -18.79 -3.59 12.34
N TYR A 597 -17.82 -2.67 12.37
CA TYR A 597 -16.44 -2.96 12.74
C TYR A 597 -15.95 -2.05 13.87
N GLY A 598 -14.86 -2.46 14.51
CA GLY A 598 -14.13 -1.62 15.46
C GLY A 598 -12.88 -2.28 16.02
N PHE A 599 -12.04 -1.48 16.66
CA PHE A 599 -10.89 -1.99 17.41
C PHE A 599 -10.64 -1.19 18.69
N VAL A 600 -9.97 -1.83 19.65
CA VAL A 600 -9.39 -1.19 20.84
C VAL A 600 -7.94 -1.64 20.97
N GLY A 601 -7.03 -0.68 21.11
CA GLY A 601 -5.59 -0.95 21.18
C GLY A 601 -4.89 -0.20 22.30
N TYR A 602 -3.83 -0.82 22.82
CA TYR A 602 -2.89 -0.21 23.75
C TYR A 602 -1.49 -0.19 23.14
N ARG A 603 -0.80 0.96 23.17
CA ARG A 603 0.60 1.11 22.75
C ARG A 603 1.47 1.70 23.85
N LEU A 604 2.66 1.11 24.02
CA LEU A 604 3.71 1.64 24.88
C LEU A 604 4.46 2.76 24.14
N LEU A 605 4.32 4.00 24.63
CA LEU A 605 4.96 5.20 24.05
C LEU A 605 6.36 5.51 24.61
N GLN A 606 6.73 4.90 25.75
CA GLN A 606 8.00 5.10 26.44
C GLN A 606 8.55 3.75 26.93
N PRO A 607 9.84 3.43 26.73
CA PRO A 607 10.42 2.12 27.07
C PRO A 607 10.18 1.69 28.53
N LYS A 608 9.83 0.41 28.72
CA LYS A 608 9.50 -0.15 30.05
C LYS A 608 9.99 -1.59 30.18
N GLY A 609 10.77 -1.85 31.23
CA GLY A 609 11.40 -3.15 31.45
C GLY A 609 12.28 -3.55 30.25
N ILE A 610 12.07 -4.75 29.73
CA ILE A 610 12.80 -5.26 28.55
C ILE A 610 12.35 -4.64 27.21
N PHE A 611 11.26 -3.88 27.18
CA PHE A 611 10.65 -3.39 25.92
C PHE A 611 11.06 -1.96 25.58
N ASN A 612 11.41 -1.74 24.31
CA ASN A 612 11.45 -0.41 23.69
C ASN A 612 10.03 0.07 23.36
N ASN A 613 9.20 -0.84 22.83
CA ASN A 613 7.80 -0.60 22.52
C ASN A 613 7.02 -1.93 22.49
N TYR A 614 5.71 -1.85 22.67
CA TYR A 614 4.76 -2.90 22.30
C TYR A 614 3.41 -2.27 21.92
N ARG A 615 2.63 -2.99 21.10
CA ARG A 615 1.22 -2.68 20.78
C ARG A 615 0.39 -3.95 20.88
N PHE A 616 -0.74 -3.85 21.56
CA PHE A 616 -1.83 -4.81 21.59
C PHE A 616 -3.03 -4.21 20.85
N ASN A 617 -3.75 -5.00 20.06
CA ASN A 617 -5.04 -4.64 19.47
C ASN A 617 -6.03 -5.79 19.66
N LEU A 618 -7.28 -5.46 19.97
CA LEU A 618 -8.44 -6.33 19.78
C LEU A 618 -9.30 -5.70 18.67
N ASN A 619 -9.55 -6.44 17.60
CA ASN A 619 -10.38 -6.04 16.47
C ASN A 619 -11.64 -6.92 16.44
N TYR A 620 -12.77 -6.35 16.04
CA TYR A 620 -14.07 -7.00 15.99
C TYR A 620 -14.82 -6.57 14.74
N ASN A 621 -15.46 -7.51 14.04
CA ASN A 621 -16.24 -7.25 12.83
C ASN A 621 -17.45 -8.21 12.77
N VAL A 622 -18.63 -7.69 12.44
CA VAL A 622 -19.86 -8.46 12.17
C VAL A 622 -20.35 -8.11 10.77
N ASN A 623 -20.44 -9.12 9.90
CA ASN A 623 -20.72 -8.98 8.48
C ASN A 623 -22.11 -9.52 8.14
N PHE A 624 -22.76 -8.86 7.18
CA PHE A 624 -24.04 -9.24 6.60
C PHE A 624 -24.02 -8.94 5.10
N LEU A 625 -24.92 -9.55 4.32
CA LEU A 625 -25.29 -8.99 3.02
C LEU A 625 -26.03 -7.66 3.25
N HIS A 626 -25.80 -6.64 2.41
CA HIS A 626 -26.53 -5.38 2.48
C HIS A 626 -28.04 -5.61 2.26
N ASN A 627 -28.39 -6.39 1.23
CA ASN A 627 -29.73 -6.87 0.95
C ASN A 627 -29.70 -8.41 0.81
N PRO A 628 -30.53 -9.19 1.54
CA PRO A 628 -31.65 -8.78 2.39
C PRO A 628 -31.28 -8.59 3.89
N GLY A 629 -30.00 -8.40 4.23
CA GLY A 629 -29.55 -8.35 5.64
C GLY A 629 -29.12 -9.70 6.21
N THR A 630 -28.90 -10.71 5.37
CA THR A 630 -28.44 -12.05 5.78
C THR A 630 -27.12 -11.96 6.54
N TYR A 631 -27.07 -12.47 7.77
CA TYR A 631 -25.80 -12.60 8.53
C TYR A 631 -24.85 -13.54 7.79
N THR A 632 -23.64 -13.06 7.49
CA THR A 632 -22.61 -13.84 6.78
C THR A 632 -21.52 -14.33 7.72
N GLY A 633 -21.14 -13.59 8.77
CA GLY A 633 -20.17 -14.09 9.77
C GLY A 633 -19.62 -13.03 10.73
N THR A 634 -18.88 -13.47 11.75
CA THR A 634 -18.22 -12.61 12.74
C THR A 634 -16.73 -12.94 12.85
N ASN A 635 -15.87 -11.94 12.78
CA ASN A 635 -14.42 -12.08 12.93
C ASN A 635 -13.94 -11.35 14.20
N VAL A 636 -13.06 -11.98 14.97
CA VAL A 636 -12.46 -11.40 16.18
C VAL A 636 -10.94 -11.63 16.15
N GLY A 637 -10.17 -10.55 16.06
CA GLY A 637 -8.72 -10.61 15.88
C GLY A 637 -7.95 -9.96 17.03
N ILE A 638 -7.27 -10.75 17.85
CA ILE A 638 -6.31 -10.27 18.86
C ILE A 638 -4.93 -10.23 18.23
N GLN A 639 -4.26 -9.07 18.23
CA GLN A 639 -2.90 -8.90 17.71
C GLN A 639 -1.98 -8.35 18.80
N PHE A 640 -0.79 -8.94 18.93
CA PHE A 640 0.30 -8.43 19.75
C PHE A 640 1.57 -8.23 18.91
N ARG A 641 2.30 -7.14 19.16
CA ARG A 641 3.66 -6.94 18.66
C ARG A 641 4.52 -6.20 19.67
N ALA A 642 5.80 -6.53 19.76
CA ALA A 642 6.76 -5.90 20.66
C ALA A 642 8.15 -5.83 20.05
N GLN A 643 8.98 -4.92 20.57
CA GLN A 643 10.41 -4.88 20.33
C GLN A 643 11.16 -4.73 21.65
N THR A 644 12.12 -5.62 21.89
CA THR A 644 12.98 -5.56 23.08
C THR A 644 14.03 -4.45 22.98
N ARG A 645 14.69 -4.13 24.10
CA ARG A 645 15.87 -3.25 24.14
C ARG A 645 17.02 -3.78 23.27
N GLU A 646 17.21 -5.10 23.27
CA GLU A 646 18.10 -5.85 22.37
C GLU A 646 17.58 -6.00 20.93
N ARG A 647 16.52 -5.26 20.57
CA ARG A 647 15.94 -5.14 19.22
C ARG A 647 15.36 -6.39 18.60
N PHE A 648 15.24 -7.49 19.36
CA PHE A 648 14.40 -8.61 18.95
C PHE A 648 12.95 -8.11 18.84
N ALA A 649 12.41 -8.12 17.63
CA ALA A 649 11.03 -7.76 17.34
C ALA A 649 10.24 -9.05 17.18
N PHE A 650 9.07 -9.15 17.80
CA PHE A 650 8.23 -10.33 17.72
C PHE A 650 6.77 -9.97 17.92
N GLY A 651 5.89 -10.88 17.52
CA GLY A 651 4.45 -10.70 17.66
C GLY A 651 3.69 -11.89 17.14
N GLY A 652 2.37 -11.75 17.08
CA GLY A 652 1.47 -12.78 16.61
C GLY A 652 0.02 -12.31 16.69
N ASN A 653 -0.88 -13.09 16.11
CA ASN A 653 -2.31 -12.85 16.23
C ASN A 653 -3.11 -14.14 16.43
N ILE A 654 -4.24 -14.00 17.10
CA ILE A 654 -5.28 -15.02 17.26
C ILE A 654 -6.53 -14.47 16.57
N ASN A 655 -6.92 -15.11 15.48
CA ASN A 655 -8.05 -14.71 14.64
C ASN A 655 -9.13 -15.79 14.73
N TYR A 656 -10.19 -15.51 15.48
CA TYR A 656 -11.42 -16.29 15.48
C TYR A 656 -12.32 -15.83 14.33
N ASN A 657 -12.93 -16.79 13.65
CA ASN A 657 -13.99 -16.58 12.68
C ASN A 657 -15.12 -17.52 13.12
N SER A 658 -16.36 -17.02 13.16
CA SER A 658 -17.51 -17.90 13.27
C SER A 658 -17.58 -18.84 12.08
N GLU A 659 -18.46 -19.84 12.15
CA GLU A 659 -19.04 -20.43 10.95
C GLU A 659 -19.62 -19.30 10.08
N ASN A 660 -19.41 -19.34 8.76
CA ASN A 660 -19.72 -18.23 7.87
C ASN A 660 -20.33 -18.69 6.55
N LYS A 661 -21.19 -17.86 5.96
CA LYS A 661 -21.78 -18.10 4.63
C LYS A 661 -20.83 -17.53 3.57
N ASP A 662 -20.22 -18.40 2.78
CA ASP A 662 -19.29 -18.04 1.71
C ASP A 662 -19.99 -18.15 0.35
N PHE A 663 -20.30 -17.00 -0.24
CA PHE A 663 -21.00 -16.91 -1.52
C PHE A 663 -20.04 -17.03 -2.73
N PHE A 664 -18.73 -17.19 -2.51
CA PHE A 664 -17.71 -17.11 -3.56
C PHE A 664 -17.03 -18.44 -3.83
N GLU A 665 -16.83 -19.25 -2.78
CA GLU A 665 -16.36 -20.62 -2.95
C GLU A 665 -17.19 -21.38 -4.01
N PRO A 666 -18.54 -21.39 -3.99
CA PRO A 666 -19.35 -22.06 -5.03
C PRO A 666 -19.51 -21.26 -6.33
N ARG A 667 -18.72 -20.20 -6.59
CA ARG A 667 -18.77 -19.33 -7.80
C ARG A 667 -20.03 -18.47 -8.01
N GLN A 668 -21.12 -18.76 -7.31
CA GLN A 668 -22.46 -18.15 -7.50
C GLN A 668 -22.64 -16.68 -7.01
N GLY A 669 -21.73 -16.09 -6.24
CA GLY A 669 -21.73 -14.66 -5.86
C GLY A 669 -22.81 -14.20 -4.84
N THR A 670 -22.67 -12.97 -4.32
CA THR A 670 -23.50 -12.43 -3.20
C THR A 670 -24.94 -12.06 -3.56
N THR A 671 -25.39 -12.37 -4.77
CA THR A 671 -26.73 -12.05 -5.30
C THR A 671 -27.57 -13.29 -5.62
N SER A 672 -26.96 -14.46 -5.86
CA SER A 672 -27.67 -15.72 -6.13
C SER A 672 -28.49 -16.24 -4.94
N GLY A 673 -27.97 -16.03 -3.72
CA GLY A 673 -28.48 -16.65 -2.51
C GLY A 673 -27.82 -18.00 -2.18
N ILE A 674 -27.06 -18.59 -3.11
CA ILE A 674 -26.31 -19.84 -2.93
C ILE A 674 -24.98 -19.53 -2.22
N TYR A 675 -24.63 -20.33 -1.22
CA TYR A 675 -23.38 -20.19 -0.46
C TYR A 675 -22.90 -21.55 0.04
N PHE A 676 -21.58 -21.67 0.25
CA PHE A 676 -20.99 -22.74 1.04
C PHE A 676 -20.95 -22.34 2.53
N LEU A 677 -21.35 -23.25 3.42
CA LEU A 677 -21.31 -23.05 4.87
C LEU A 677 -19.90 -23.33 5.41
N ALA A 678 -19.04 -22.31 5.36
CA ALA A 678 -17.65 -22.42 5.74
C ALA A 678 -17.46 -22.61 7.26
N PRO A 679 -16.66 -23.62 7.69
CA PRO A 679 -16.55 -24.01 9.09
C PRO A 679 -15.84 -22.99 9.98
N MET A 680 -16.30 -22.89 11.24
CA MET A 680 -15.71 -22.05 12.29
C MET A 680 -14.20 -22.27 12.39
N ARG A 681 -13.42 -21.18 12.32
CA ARG A 681 -11.95 -21.24 12.24
C ARG A 681 -11.26 -20.38 13.29
N LEU A 682 -10.38 -20.99 14.09
CA LEU A 682 -9.44 -20.31 14.98
C LEU A 682 -8.02 -20.39 14.42
N GLY A 683 -7.53 -19.29 13.84
CA GLY A 683 -6.15 -19.16 13.39
C GLY A 683 -5.25 -18.55 14.46
N ILE A 684 -4.10 -19.17 14.73
CA ILE A 684 -3.02 -18.63 15.57
C ILE A 684 -1.78 -18.46 14.69
N ASN A 685 -1.09 -17.32 14.79
CA ASN A 685 0.25 -17.16 14.21
C ASN A 685 1.22 -16.48 15.19
N HIS A 686 2.51 -16.64 14.91
CA HIS A 686 3.62 -15.96 15.58
C HIS A 686 4.69 -15.61 14.56
N TRP A 687 5.40 -14.51 14.78
CA TRP A 687 6.58 -14.10 14.03
C TRP A 687 7.66 -13.52 14.94
N GLY A 688 8.92 -13.64 14.52
CA GLY A 688 10.08 -13.07 15.19
C GLY A 688 11.16 -12.63 14.21
N SER A 689 11.87 -11.56 14.58
CA SER A 689 12.88 -10.88 13.77
C SER A 689 14.02 -10.42 14.68
N THR A 690 15.26 -10.70 14.26
CA THR A 690 16.48 -10.46 15.05
C THR A 690 17.17 -9.16 14.67
N ASP A 691 18.18 -8.72 15.43
CA ASP A 691 18.84 -7.42 15.19
C ASP A 691 19.62 -7.36 13.86
N TYR A 692 19.00 -6.78 12.83
CA TYR A 692 19.54 -6.52 11.48
C TYR A 692 20.88 -5.75 11.44
N ARG A 693 21.42 -5.24 12.56
CA ARG A 693 22.82 -4.76 12.59
C ARG A 693 23.83 -5.88 12.37
N LYS A 694 23.54 -7.07 12.90
CA LYS A 694 24.40 -8.25 12.90
C LYS A 694 24.63 -8.73 11.45
N LYS A 695 25.72 -9.48 11.22
CA LYS A 695 25.99 -10.06 9.89
C LYS A 695 24.93 -11.09 9.51
N LEU A 696 24.63 -12.02 10.43
CA LEU A 696 23.48 -12.91 10.34
C LEU A 696 22.31 -12.26 11.09
N ALA A 697 21.18 -12.16 10.40
CA ALA A 697 19.87 -11.98 11.00
C ALA A 697 18.92 -13.04 10.43
N VAL A 698 17.97 -13.49 11.23
CA VAL A 698 16.90 -14.40 10.83
C VAL A 698 15.57 -13.74 11.15
N ASP A 699 14.66 -13.79 10.19
CA ASP A 699 13.22 -13.66 10.41
C ASP A 699 12.57 -15.04 10.32
N TYR A 700 11.55 -15.26 11.14
CA TYR A 700 10.74 -16.47 11.07
C TYR A 700 9.27 -16.13 11.38
N SER A 701 8.36 -16.95 10.85
CA SER A 701 6.97 -16.99 11.28
C SER A 701 6.40 -18.38 11.15
N TRP A 702 5.33 -18.66 11.89
CA TRP A 702 4.53 -19.87 11.72
C TRP A 702 3.05 -19.56 11.99
N PHE A 703 2.17 -20.39 11.44
CA PHE A 703 0.74 -20.35 11.72
C PHE A 703 0.16 -21.76 11.87
N TYR A 704 -0.96 -21.84 12.59
CA TYR A 704 -1.82 -23.01 12.66
C TYR A 704 -3.29 -22.56 12.67
N SER A 705 -4.15 -23.26 11.96
CA SER A 705 -5.60 -23.02 11.87
C SER A 705 -6.34 -24.26 12.35
N PHE A 706 -7.02 -24.10 13.48
CA PHE A 706 -7.98 -25.08 13.99
C PHE A 706 -9.35 -24.79 13.38
N PHE A 707 -10.14 -25.83 13.13
CA PHE A 707 -11.52 -25.74 12.66
C PHE A 707 -12.46 -26.55 13.58
N ASN A 708 -13.77 -26.37 13.47
CA ASN A 708 -14.76 -27.28 14.08
C ASN A 708 -14.94 -28.61 13.31
N THR A 709 -14.24 -28.78 12.18
CA THR A 709 -14.23 -29.97 11.31
C THR A 709 -12.83 -30.59 11.26
N PRO A 710 -12.63 -31.77 10.63
CA PRO A 710 -11.30 -32.38 10.45
C PRO A 710 -10.30 -31.57 9.61
N ARG A 711 -10.71 -30.43 9.04
CA ARG A 711 -9.83 -29.50 8.31
C ARG A 711 -8.69 -29.03 9.21
N GLN A 712 -7.49 -28.91 8.65
CA GLN A 712 -6.35 -28.27 9.31
C GLN A 712 -5.59 -27.39 8.32
N GLY A 713 -4.92 -26.35 8.81
CA GLY A 713 -4.07 -25.52 7.96
C GLY A 713 -2.90 -24.92 8.73
N TYR A 714 -1.67 -25.29 8.38
CA TYR A 714 -0.46 -24.85 9.07
C TYR A 714 0.65 -24.47 8.09
N GLY A 715 1.66 -23.77 8.59
CA GLY A 715 2.80 -23.41 7.76
C GLY A 715 3.85 -22.63 8.53
N PHE A 716 5.01 -22.47 7.91
CA PHE A 716 6.13 -21.71 8.44
C PHE A 716 6.86 -20.93 7.35
N ARG A 717 7.54 -19.86 7.75
CA ARG A 717 8.52 -19.13 6.96
C ARG A 717 9.81 -19.01 7.76
N VAL A 718 10.94 -19.25 7.11
CA VAL A 718 12.28 -19.00 7.68
C VAL A 718 13.09 -18.24 6.64
N SER A 719 13.73 -17.15 7.07
CA SER A 719 14.30 -16.13 6.18
C SER A 719 15.64 -15.61 6.71
N PRO A 720 16.74 -16.39 6.61
CA PRO A 720 18.08 -15.93 6.97
C PRO A 720 18.61 -14.88 5.99
N ARG A 721 18.97 -13.70 6.51
CA ARG A 721 19.80 -12.69 5.84
C ARG A 721 21.25 -12.82 6.31
N TYR A 722 22.19 -12.92 5.37
CA TYR A 722 23.62 -12.78 5.67
C TYR A 722 24.23 -11.59 4.91
N ARG A 723 24.82 -10.66 5.67
CA ARG A 723 25.54 -9.48 5.19
C ARG A 723 27.04 -9.71 5.31
N PHE A 724 27.64 -10.16 4.21
CA PHE A 724 29.05 -10.57 4.15
C PHE A 724 29.99 -9.39 4.45
N ASN A 725 29.73 -8.25 3.82
CA ASN A 725 30.46 -6.98 4.01
C ASN A 725 29.48 -5.79 3.81
N ASN A 726 29.98 -4.57 3.58
CA ASN A 726 29.09 -3.41 3.38
C ASN A 726 28.55 -3.27 1.94
N LYS A 727 29.01 -4.07 0.98
CA LYS A 727 28.58 -4.06 -0.43
C LYS A 727 27.75 -5.27 -0.84
N PHE A 728 27.94 -6.42 -0.19
CA PHE A 728 27.33 -7.69 -0.55
C PHE A 728 26.46 -8.26 0.59
N SER A 729 25.21 -8.59 0.25
CA SER A 729 24.29 -9.32 1.13
C SER A 729 23.42 -10.31 0.34
N LEU A 730 23.04 -11.39 1.01
CA LEU A 730 22.10 -12.39 0.51
C LEU A 730 20.97 -12.59 1.52
N VAL A 731 19.76 -12.83 1.04
CA VAL A 731 18.62 -13.34 1.80
C VAL A 731 18.16 -14.62 1.11
N TYR A 732 18.02 -15.71 1.86
CA TYR A 732 17.23 -16.86 1.44
C TYR A 732 15.89 -16.81 2.17
N GLY A 733 14.80 -17.15 1.48
CA GLY A 733 13.48 -17.29 2.04
C GLY A 733 12.89 -18.65 1.68
N LEU A 734 12.50 -19.41 2.70
CA LEU A 734 11.65 -20.59 2.54
C LEU A 734 10.30 -20.31 3.20
N ARG A 735 9.20 -20.54 2.48
CA ARG A 735 7.86 -20.65 3.04
C ARG A 735 7.30 -22.02 2.68
N TYR A 736 6.73 -22.71 3.66
CA TYR A 736 5.92 -23.91 3.47
C TYR A 736 4.53 -23.66 4.05
N ASN A 737 3.49 -23.95 3.27
CA ASN A 737 2.10 -23.97 3.71
C ASN A 737 1.50 -25.34 3.40
N LYS A 738 0.65 -25.85 4.30
CA LYS A 738 -0.15 -27.06 4.08
C LYS A 738 -1.57 -26.84 4.58
N ARG A 739 -2.55 -27.16 3.74
CA ARG A 739 -3.94 -27.36 4.10
C ARG A 739 -4.23 -28.86 4.02
N ILE A 740 -5.01 -29.37 4.97
CA ILE A 740 -5.36 -30.79 5.08
C ILE A 740 -6.87 -30.92 5.09
N LYS A 741 -7.39 -31.82 4.24
CA LYS A 741 -8.83 -32.06 4.03
C LYS A 741 -9.66 -30.80 3.80
N GLU A 742 -9.08 -29.80 3.14
CA GLU A 742 -9.82 -28.64 2.68
C GLU A 742 -10.91 -29.11 1.71
N GLN A 743 -12.13 -28.58 1.79
CA GLN A 743 -13.14 -28.81 0.75
C GLN A 743 -13.48 -27.47 0.12
N GLY A 744 -13.52 -27.46 -1.21
CA GLY A 744 -13.78 -26.29 -2.03
C GLY A 744 -14.25 -26.71 -3.41
N TYR A 745 -14.63 -25.73 -4.23
CA TYR A 745 -15.19 -25.94 -5.55
C TYR A 745 -14.24 -26.68 -6.50
N VAL A 746 -14.84 -27.49 -7.37
CA VAL A 746 -14.21 -28.24 -8.46
C VAL A 746 -14.77 -27.76 -9.78
N THR A 747 -16.07 -27.99 -10.01
CA THR A 747 -16.80 -27.58 -11.21
C THR A 747 -18.30 -27.45 -10.89
N GLU A 748 -19.02 -26.75 -11.74
CA GLU A 748 -20.46 -26.92 -11.97
C GLU A 748 -20.58 -27.85 -13.19
N ILE A 749 -21.68 -28.61 -13.34
CA ILE A 749 -21.87 -29.52 -14.48
C ILE A 749 -23.07 -29.03 -15.31
N ASP A 750 -22.77 -28.49 -16.49
CA ASP A 750 -23.77 -27.96 -17.40
C ASP A 750 -24.26 -29.02 -18.41
N ALA A 751 -25.38 -28.72 -19.07
CA ALA A 751 -25.94 -29.61 -20.09
C ALA A 751 -25.04 -29.78 -21.34
N SER A 752 -24.04 -28.92 -21.54
CA SER A 752 -22.96 -29.08 -22.52
C SER A 752 -22.02 -30.22 -22.15
N ASP A 753 -21.60 -30.26 -20.89
CA ASP A 753 -20.57 -31.18 -20.40
C ASP A 753 -21.08 -32.62 -20.49
N ALA A 754 -22.38 -32.82 -20.25
CA ALA A 754 -23.08 -34.08 -20.39
C ALA A 754 -23.43 -34.49 -21.85
N ILE A 755 -23.13 -33.63 -22.84
CA ILE A 755 -23.13 -33.99 -24.27
C ILE A 755 -21.75 -34.53 -24.67
N ASP A 756 -20.68 -33.92 -24.18
CA ASP A 756 -19.30 -34.31 -24.47
C ASP A 756 -18.86 -35.56 -23.66
N ASP A 757 -19.28 -35.68 -22.40
CA ASP A 757 -19.14 -36.89 -21.57
C ASP A 757 -20.49 -37.35 -21.00
N PRO A 758 -21.15 -38.36 -21.62
CA PRO A 758 -22.41 -38.91 -21.14
C PRO A 758 -22.39 -39.51 -19.72
N ASP A 759 -21.22 -39.83 -19.14
CA ASP A 759 -21.15 -40.29 -17.74
C ASP A 759 -21.39 -39.12 -16.75
N LEU A 760 -21.40 -37.87 -17.21
CA LEU A 760 -21.77 -36.67 -16.44
C LEU A 760 -23.29 -36.41 -16.37
N LEU A 761 -24.11 -37.07 -17.21
CA LEU A 761 -25.58 -36.94 -17.21
C LEU A 761 -26.28 -37.05 -15.83
N PRO A 762 -25.79 -37.84 -14.84
CA PRO A 762 -26.41 -37.91 -13.51
C PRO A 762 -26.20 -36.66 -12.63
N PHE A 763 -25.28 -35.75 -13.01
CA PHE A 763 -24.80 -34.65 -12.18
C PHE A 763 -25.13 -33.26 -12.75
N VAL A 764 -25.90 -33.17 -13.83
CA VAL A 764 -26.29 -31.88 -14.45
C VAL A 764 -27.03 -31.00 -13.42
N ASP A 765 -26.73 -29.69 -13.43
CA ASP A 765 -27.14 -28.69 -12.44
C ASP A 765 -26.52 -28.88 -11.02
N GLU A 766 -25.57 -29.80 -10.81
CA GLU A 766 -24.88 -29.96 -9.51
C GLU A 766 -23.57 -29.15 -9.41
N ILE A 767 -23.44 -28.38 -8.32
CA ILE A 767 -22.19 -27.70 -7.95
C ILE A 767 -21.30 -28.68 -7.18
N ILE A 768 -20.23 -29.17 -7.83
CA ILE A 768 -19.31 -30.18 -7.31
C ILE A 768 -18.19 -29.55 -6.47
N PHE A 769 -18.01 -30.11 -5.27
CA PHE A 769 -16.97 -29.81 -4.31
C PHE A 769 -16.10 -31.04 -4.08
N GLY A 770 -14.78 -30.86 -4.05
CA GLY A 770 -13.82 -31.93 -3.75
C GLY A 770 -13.10 -31.68 -2.43
N GLN A 771 -12.84 -32.74 -1.66
CA GLN A 771 -11.92 -32.67 -0.52
C GLN A 771 -10.49 -32.82 -1.04
N ARG A 772 -9.56 -31.95 -0.62
CA ARG A 772 -8.18 -31.84 -1.13
C ARG A 772 -7.14 -31.44 -0.07
N ASP A 773 -5.88 -31.73 -0.38
CA ASP A 773 -4.74 -31.68 0.53
C ASP A 773 -3.62 -30.75 -0.02
N TRP A 774 -3.93 -29.46 -0.16
CA TRP A 774 -3.08 -28.46 -0.81
C TRP A 774 -1.76 -28.15 -0.05
N SER A 775 -0.63 -28.30 -0.72
CA SER A 775 0.73 -28.05 -0.21
C SER A 775 1.45 -27.02 -1.08
N THR A 776 2.09 -26.01 -0.49
CA THR A 776 2.85 -24.98 -1.23
C THR A 776 4.24 -24.78 -0.65
N TYR A 777 5.25 -24.74 -1.53
CA TYR A 777 6.66 -24.51 -1.24
C TYR A 777 7.13 -23.28 -2.01
N ASN A 778 7.22 -22.13 -1.35
CA ASN A 778 7.81 -20.93 -1.95
C ASN A 778 9.28 -20.83 -1.53
N ASN A 779 10.18 -20.89 -2.51
CA ASN A 779 11.61 -20.62 -2.35
C ASN A 779 11.92 -19.25 -2.95
N SER A 780 12.73 -18.45 -2.29
CA SER A 780 13.28 -17.23 -2.88
C SER A 780 14.71 -16.94 -2.45
N ILE A 781 15.48 -16.36 -3.35
CA ILE A 781 16.83 -15.85 -3.09
C ILE A 781 16.86 -14.40 -3.54
N THR A 782 17.23 -13.48 -2.63
CA THR A 782 17.44 -12.07 -2.95
C THR A 782 18.90 -11.71 -2.67
N GLY A 783 19.66 -11.44 -3.72
CA GLY A 783 21.07 -11.04 -3.66
C GLY A 783 21.25 -9.57 -4.01
N LYS A 784 22.24 -8.92 -3.41
CA LYS A 784 22.63 -7.55 -3.77
C LYS A 784 24.13 -7.34 -3.68
N TYR A 785 24.71 -6.77 -4.74
CA TYR A 785 26.10 -6.35 -4.82
C TYR A 785 26.20 -4.89 -5.30
N SER A 786 26.51 -3.96 -4.39
CA SER A 786 26.71 -2.54 -4.71
C SER A 786 28.18 -2.24 -5.01
N PHE A 787 28.50 -1.95 -6.27
CA PHE A 787 29.83 -1.48 -6.70
C PHE A 787 30.15 -0.11 -6.06
N SER A 788 29.16 0.79 -6.05
CA SER A 788 29.16 2.10 -5.38
C SER A 788 27.73 2.43 -4.89
N THR A 789 27.48 3.64 -4.38
CA THR A 789 26.11 4.13 -4.13
C THR A 789 25.36 4.54 -5.40
N LYS A 790 26.04 4.52 -6.56
CA LYS A 790 25.49 4.85 -7.89
C LYS A 790 25.48 3.67 -8.87
N ALA A 791 25.99 2.50 -8.48
CA ALA A 791 26.09 1.33 -9.34
C ALA A 791 25.90 0.03 -8.53
N SER A 792 24.95 -0.82 -8.95
CA SER A 792 24.60 -2.06 -8.25
C SER A 792 24.11 -3.15 -9.19
N LEU A 793 24.42 -4.40 -8.87
CA LEU A 793 23.72 -5.59 -9.38
C LEU A 793 22.82 -6.15 -8.27
N SER A 794 21.57 -6.47 -8.62
CA SER A 794 20.61 -7.14 -7.75
C SER A 794 20.13 -8.43 -8.41
N LEU A 795 19.92 -9.46 -7.59
CA LEU A 795 19.34 -10.76 -7.96
C LEU A 795 18.03 -10.93 -7.21
N THR A 796 16.95 -11.24 -7.93
CA THR A 796 15.73 -11.82 -7.38
C THR A 796 15.55 -13.18 -8.03
N PHE A 797 15.36 -14.22 -7.23
CA PHE A 797 14.94 -15.54 -7.70
C PHE A 797 13.73 -15.98 -6.87
N ARG A 798 12.73 -16.55 -7.55
CA ARG A 798 11.52 -17.13 -6.95
C ARG A 798 11.24 -18.48 -7.63
N HIS A 799 10.84 -19.46 -6.84
CA HIS A 799 10.32 -20.74 -7.29
C HIS A 799 9.12 -21.10 -6.40
N ASN A 800 7.96 -21.30 -7.01
CA ASN A 800 6.70 -21.60 -6.35
C ASN A 800 6.17 -22.95 -6.84
N TRP A 801 6.24 -23.95 -5.97
CA TRP A 801 5.69 -25.28 -6.24
C TRP A 801 4.44 -25.49 -5.39
N SER A 802 3.30 -25.75 -6.02
CA SER A 802 2.02 -25.98 -5.35
C SER A 802 1.37 -27.27 -5.84
N LYS A 803 1.13 -28.20 -4.92
CA LYS A 803 0.53 -29.51 -5.20
C LYS A 803 -0.82 -29.64 -4.51
N VAL A 804 -1.83 -30.04 -5.26
CA VAL A 804 -3.21 -30.27 -4.82
C VAL A 804 -3.51 -31.74 -5.09
N LEU A 805 -3.71 -32.50 -4.02
CA LEU A 805 -4.13 -33.90 -4.05
C LEU A 805 -5.58 -33.98 -3.58
N TYR A 806 -6.49 -34.47 -4.40
CA TYR A 806 -7.87 -34.74 -4.02
C TYR A 806 -7.99 -36.08 -3.28
N TYR A 807 -9.14 -36.27 -2.64
CA TYR A 807 -9.58 -37.55 -2.11
C TYR A 807 -10.75 -38.06 -2.96
N ASP A 808 -10.85 -39.37 -3.13
CA ASP A 808 -11.86 -40.07 -3.95
C ASP A 808 -13.32 -39.66 -3.66
N GLN A 809 -13.60 -39.09 -2.49
CA GLN A 809 -14.92 -38.59 -2.10
C GLN A 809 -15.12 -37.13 -2.51
N TYR A 810 -15.91 -36.95 -3.58
CA TYR A 810 -16.52 -35.68 -3.96
C TYR A 810 -17.87 -35.45 -3.24
N TYR A 811 -18.37 -34.23 -3.33
CA TYR A 811 -19.59 -33.74 -2.70
C TYR A 811 -20.37 -32.85 -3.65
N GLN A 812 -21.69 -32.84 -3.55
CA GLN A 812 -22.54 -31.78 -4.11
C GLN A 812 -22.84 -30.73 -3.02
N LEU A 813 -23.07 -29.49 -3.42
CA LEU A 813 -23.54 -28.43 -2.54
C LEU A 813 -25.06 -28.50 -2.37
N ASP A 814 -25.56 -28.60 -1.13
CA ASP A 814 -26.96 -28.31 -0.84
C ASP A 814 -27.20 -26.80 -0.99
N THR A 815 -27.84 -26.39 -2.08
CA THR A 815 -28.10 -24.97 -2.39
C THR A 815 -29.12 -24.31 -1.46
N THR A 816 -29.78 -25.07 -0.58
CA THR A 816 -30.79 -24.57 0.37
C THR A 816 -30.21 -24.18 1.72
N ASP A 817 -29.20 -24.90 2.22
CA ASP A 817 -28.56 -24.64 3.52
C ASP A 817 -27.04 -24.42 3.48
N GLY A 818 -26.39 -24.73 2.35
CA GLY A 818 -24.97 -24.55 2.07
C GLY A 818 -24.06 -25.67 2.59
N THR A 819 -24.61 -26.79 3.04
CA THR A 819 -23.83 -27.97 3.45
C THR A 819 -23.36 -28.81 2.25
N LEU A 820 -22.49 -29.79 2.50
CA LEU A 820 -21.90 -30.65 1.47
C LEU A 820 -22.38 -32.09 1.66
N ILE A 821 -23.11 -32.61 0.67
CA ILE A 821 -23.67 -33.97 0.65
C ILE A 821 -22.71 -34.86 -0.17
N PRO A 822 -22.34 -36.07 0.32
CA PRO A 822 -21.47 -36.98 -0.45
C PRO A 822 -22.05 -37.29 -1.83
N ASN A 823 -21.19 -37.26 -2.84
CA ASN A 823 -21.55 -37.45 -4.24
C ASN A 823 -20.72 -38.57 -4.89
N ASN A 824 -21.19 -39.12 -6.01
CA ASN A 824 -20.56 -40.21 -6.73
C ASN A 824 -19.75 -39.76 -7.96
N TYR A 825 -19.68 -38.46 -8.25
CA TYR A 825 -18.83 -37.87 -9.29
C TYR A 825 -17.38 -38.36 -9.15
N THR A 826 -16.78 -38.73 -10.27
CA THR A 826 -15.37 -39.14 -10.38
C THR A 826 -14.68 -38.35 -11.48
N GLY A 827 -13.62 -37.64 -11.14
CA GLY A 827 -12.80 -36.90 -12.10
C GLY A 827 -11.38 -36.65 -11.57
N GLU A 828 -10.39 -36.66 -12.46
CA GLU A 828 -8.99 -36.45 -12.13
C GLU A 828 -8.72 -34.94 -11.96
N ASN A 829 -8.80 -34.45 -10.71
CA ASN A 829 -8.71 -33.03 -10.39
C ASN A 829 -7.39 -32.62 -9.73
N ASP A 830 -6.45 -33.54 -9.55
CA ASP A 830 -5.13 -33.27 -9.00
C ASP A 830 -4.37 -32.24 -9.84
N LYS A 831 -3.69 -31.29 -9.17
CA LYS A 831 -2.94 -30.20 -9.83
C LYS A 831 -1.55 -30.02 -9.25
N ASN A 832 -0.58 -29.72 -10.10
CA ASN A 832 0.84 -29.59 -9.76
C ASN A 832 1.45 -28.36 -10.44
N PHE A 833 1.05 -27.19 -9.96
CA PHE A 833 1.54 -25.90 -10.44
C PHE A 833 3.01 -25.71 -10.06
N ASN A 834 3.81 -25.29 -11.03
CA ASN A 834 5.22 -24.98 -10.82
C ASN A 834 5.61 -23.70 -11.58
N SER A 835 6.07 -22.66 -10.88
CA SER A 835 6.59 -21.44 -11.50
C SER A 835 8.01 -21.10 -11.04
N TRP A 836 8.82 -20.63 -11.99
CA TRP A 836 10.22 -20.23 -11.81
C TRP A 836 10.42 -18.84 -12.42
N ASN A 837 11.00 -17.91 -11.66
CA ASN A 837 11.35 -16.58 -12.15
C ASN A 837 12.71 -16.15 -11.58
N LEU A 838 13.62 -15.69 -12.45
CA LEU A 838 14.90 -15.09 -12.07
C LEU A 838 15.07 -13.73 -12.75
N ASP A 839 15.29 -12.69 -11.94
CA ASP A 839 15.63 -11.33 -12.36
C ASP A 839 17.08 -11.01 -11.94
N LEU A 840 17.92 -10.62 -12.91
CA LEU A 840 19.18 -9.92 -12.68
C LEU A 840 19.03 -8.47 -13.15
N ASN A 841 19.10 -7.52 -12.22
CA ASN A 841 18.95 -6.09 -12.49
C ASN A 841 20.25 -5.34 -12.18
N TYR A 842 20.89 -4.78 -13.20
CA TYR A 842 22.00 -3.85 -13.09
C TYR A 842 21.54 -2.40 -13.29
N VAL A 843 21.76 -1.56 -12.27
CA VAL A 843 21.46 -0.12 -12.30
C VAL A 843 22.74 0.68 -12.17
N TRP A 844 22.95 1.66 -13.05
CA TRP A 844 24.06 2.62 -12.99
C TRP A 844 23.62 4.06 -13.26
N GLN A 845 23.66 4.89 -12.22
CA GLN A 845 23.50 6.34 -12.32
C GLN A 845 24.84 7.00 -12.71
N PHE A 846 25.03 7.29 -13.99
CA PHE A 846 26.27 7.90 -14.50
C PHE A 846 26.30 9.43 -14.32
N ALA A 847 25.13 10.10 -14.25
CA ALA A 847 25.01 11.53 -13.94
C ALA A 847 23.77 11.79 -13.07
N PRO A 848 23.64 12.95 -12.38
CA PRO A 848 22.48 13.23 -11.53
C PRO A 848 21.17 13.17 -12.33
N GLY A 849 20.29 12.23 -11.97
CA GLY A 849 19.03 11.96 -12.67
C GLY A 849 19.14 11.13 -13.96
N SER A 850 20.35 10.84 -14.46
CA SER A 850 20.58 10.03 -15.68
C SER A 850 21.09 8.64 -15.32
N GLN A 851 20.46 7.60 -15.86
CA GLN A 851 20.73 6.22 -15.51
C GLN A 851 20.68 5.26 -16.70
N LEU A 852 21.53 4.25 -16.64
CA LEU A 852 21.45 3.04 -17.47
C LEU A 852 20.91 1.92 -16.58
N ILE A 853 19.92 1.19 -17.09
CA ILE A 853 19.37 -0.01 -16.46
C ILE A 853 19.51 -1.14 -17.46
N ALA A 854 19.96 -2.31 -17.01
CA ALA A 854 19.99 -3.54 -17.81
C ALA A 854 19.39 -4.68 -16.99
N PHE A 855 18.40 -5.35 -17.57
CA PHE A 855 17.75 -6.53 -17.02
C PHE A 855 18.14 -7.75 -17.83
N TYR A 856 18.50 -8.84 -17.15
CA TYR A 856 18.40 -10.18 -17.69
C TYR A 856 17.38 -10.94 -16.86
N ARG A 857 16.44 -11.61 -17.53
CA ARG A 857 15.35 -12.37 -16.94
C ARG A 857 15.28 -13.75 -17.56
N ASN A 858 14.89 -14.75 -16.77
CA ASN A 858 14.26 -15.94 -17.33
C ASN A 858 13.06 -16.42 -16.49
N SER A 859 12.14 -17.09 -17.16
CA SER A 859 10.95 -17.70 -16.57
C SER A 859 10.60 -19.02 -17.26
N ILE A 860 9.95 -19.89 -16.50
CA ILE A 860 9.23 -21.06 -17.04
C ILE A 860 7.76 -20.68 -17.01
N ASN A 861 7.05 -20.87 -18.14
CA ASN A 861 5.61 -20.64 -18.19
C ASN A 861 4.92 -21.73 -17.34
N PRO A 862 4.09 -21.37 -16.35
CA PRO A 862 3.57 -22.34 -15.40
C PRO A 862 2.41 -23.14 -16.00
N ASP A 863 2.65 -24.40 -16.29
CA ASP A 863 1.61 -25.40 -16.51
C ASP A 863 1.03 -25.86 -15.15
N ASN A 864 -0.27 -26.12 -15.12
CA ASN A 864 -0.98 -26.69 -13.97
C ASN A 864 -0.85 -28.22 -13.89
N ASP A 865 -0.63 -28.87 -15.04
CA ASP A 865 -0.57 -30.32 -15.21
C ASP A 865 0.86 -30.81 -15.51
N PHE A 866 1.83 -29.92 -15.31
CA PHE A 866 3.29 -30.04 -15.45
C PHE A 866 3.89 -31.42 -15.07
N ALA A 867 3.37 -32.07 -14.04
CA ALA A 867 3.70 -33.45 -13.67
C ALA A 867 2.64 -34.03 -12.70
N PRO A 868 2.51 -35.36 -12.55
CA PRO A 868 1.60 -35.97 -11.57
C PRO A 868 1.76 -35.38 -10.16
N ALA A 869 0.65 -35.12 -9.46
CA ALA A 869 0.69 -34.38 -8.20
C ALA A 869 1.28 -35.17 -7.02
N ASP A 870 1.52 -36.48 -7.15
CA ASP A 870 2.24 -37.29 -6.16
C ASP A 870 3.77 -37.11 -6.24
N ILE A 871 4.31 -36.60 -7.36
CA ILE A 871 5.74 -36.59 -7.74
C ILE A 871 6.72 -36.15 -6.62
N SER A 872 7.87 -36.81 -6.56
CA SER A 872 8.96 -36.45 -5.64
C SER A 872 9.54 -35.07 -5.94
N PHE A 873 10.04 -34.38 -4.91
CA PHE A 873 10.70 -33.07 -5.10
C PHE A 873 11.91 -33.15 -6.04
N SER A 874 12.65 -34.27 -6.05
CA SER A 874 13.82 -34.40 -6.93
C SER A 874 13.42 -34.56 -8.39
N ASP A 875 12.37 -35.32 -8.68
CA ASP A 875 11.93 -35.61 -10.04
C ASP A 875 11.17 -34.42 -10.62
N ASN A 876 10.40 -33.72 -9.79
CA ASN A 876 9.78 -32.44 -10.10
C ASN A 876 10.83 -31.37 -10.45
N LEU A 877 11.92 -31.31 -9.69
CA LEU A 877 13.03 -30.38 -9.95
C LEU A 877 13.85 -30.79 -11.19
N ASN A 878 14.01 -32.09 -11.46
CA ASN A 878 14.66 -32.58 -12.67
C ASN A 878 13.85 -32.22 -13.93
N ARG A 879 12.51 -32.39 -13.92
CA ARG A 879 11.63 -31.90 -14.99
C ARG A 879 11.73 -30.38 -15.14
N LEU A 880 11.74 -29.63 -14.05
CA LEU A 880 11.82 -28.16 -14.08
C LEU A 880 13.13 -27.63 -14.71
N PHE A 881 14.20 -28.43 -14.74
CA PHE A 881 15.44 -28.11 -15.45
C PHE A 881 15.50 -28.66 -16.89
N GLN A 882 14.43 -29.31 -17.37
CA GLN A 882 14.26 -29.77 -18.75
C GLN A 882 13.29 -28.88 -19.54
N GLU A 883 12.52 -28.01 -18.87
CA GLU A 883 11.55 -27.11 -19.49
C GLU A 883 12.17 -26.02 -20.36
N ASP A 884 11.39 -25.61 -21.36
CA ASP A 884 11.68 -24.48 -22.23
C ASP A 884 11.63 -23.16 -21.45
N LEU A 885 12.77 -22.48 -21.40
CA LEU A 885 12.94 -21.20 -20.70
C LEU A 885 12.66 -20.03 -21.63
N GLN A 886 11.69 -19.19 -21.26
CA GLN A 886 11.58 -17.85 -21.83
C GLN A 886 12.71 -16.99 -21.25
N HIS A 887 13.60 -16.52 -22.12
CA HIS A 887 14.63 -15.57 -21.79
C HIS A 887 14.19 -14.16 -22.18
N THR A 888 14.50 -13.15 -21.36
CA THR A 888 14.26 -11.75 -21.71
C THR A 888 15.43 -10.88 -21.27
N PHE A 889 16.09 -10.25 -22.23
CA PHE A 889 17.11 -9.24 -21.98
C PHE A 889 16.56 -7.87 -22.37
N SER A 890 16.67 -6.87 -21.50
CA SER A 890 16.31 -5.49 -21.86
C SER A 890 17.27 -4.46 -21.29
N ILE A 891 17.40 -3.34 -22.01
CA ILE A 891 18.27 -2.23 -21.66
C ILE A 891 17.49 -0.92 -21.79
N ARG A 892 17.60 -0.03 -20.80
CA ARG A 892 17.05 1.34 -20.85
C ARG A 892 18.14 2.35 -20.54
N LEU A 893 18.25 3.36 -21.40
CA LEU A 893 19.02 4.57 -21.13
C LEU A 893 18.05 5.73 -20.87
N VAL A 894 18.20 6.42 -19.74
CA VAL A 894 17.45 7.64 -19.40
C VAL A 894 18.42 8.79 -19.15
N TYR A 895 18.17 9.95 -19.74
CA TYR A 895 19.00 11.14 -19.53
C TYR A 895 18.19 12.32 -18.98
N PHE A 896 18.60 12.85 -17.83
CA PHE A 896 17.94 14.01 -17.21
C PHE A 896 18.38 15.34 -17.83
N ILE A 897 17.39 16.17 -18.17
CA ILE A 897 17.59 17.50 -18.74
C ILE A 897 16.81 18.54 -17.92
N ASP A 898 17.53 19.55 -17.44
CA ASP A 898 16.99 20.73 -16.74
C ASP A 898 17.02 21.95 -17.68
N TYR A 899 15.83 22.51 -17.98
CA TYR A 899 15.69 23.70 -18.82
C TYR A 899 16.51 24.90 -18.31
N ASN A 900 16.68 25.06 -16.99
CA ASN A 900 17.41 26.19 -16.42
C ASN A 900 18.91 26.12 -16.74
N ASN A 901 19.47 24.90 -16.81
CA ASN A 901 20.86 24.68 -17.21
C ASN A 901 21.05 25.02 -18.70
N ILE A 902 20.16 24.54 -19.57
CA ILE A 902 20.20 24.81 -21.01
C ILE A 902 20.03 26.31 -21.31
N LYS A 903 19.08 26.98 -20.66
CA LYS A 903 18.79 28.41 -20.85
C LYS A 903 20.01 29.31 -20.60
N ASN A 904 20.89 28.90 -19.69
CA ASN A 904 22.12 29.64 -19.38
C ASN A 904 23.24 29.36 -20.40
N ILE A 905 23.25 28.19 -21.06
CA ILE A 905 24.17 27.91 -22.18
C ILE A 905 23.85 28.82 -23.37
N PHE A 906 22.57 28.98 -23.72
CA PHE A 906 22.14 29.89 -24.82
C PHE A 906 22.31 31.40 -24.50
N LYS A 907 22.44 31.77 -23.22
CA LYS A 907 22.71 33.17 -22.81
C LYS A 907 24.18 33.54 -22.77
N ALA A 908 25.08 32.57 -22.70
CA ALA A 908 26.51 32.81 -22.83
C ALA A 908 26.91 32.66 -24.30
N ASN A 909 27.69 33.61 -24.86
CA ASN A 909 28.24 33.52 -26.22
C ASN A 909 29.38 32.48 -26.33
N ASN A 910 29.08 31.22 -25.97
CA ASN A 910 29.99 30.08 -25.90
C ASN A 910 29.57 28.98 -26.89
N TYR A 911 29.42 29.33 -28.17
CA TYR A 911 29.05 28.39 -29.25
C TYR A 911 29.89 27.10 -29.24
N GLY A 912 31.19 27.18 -28.91
CA GLY A 912 32.09 26.01 -28.81
C GLY A 912 31.86 25.05 -27.61
N LYS A 913 30.94 25.36 -26.68
CA LYS A 913 30.37 24.37 -25.74
C LYS A 913 29.05 23.78 -26.23
N LEU A 914 28.33 24.51 -27.09
CA LEU A 914 27.02 24.13 -27.59
C LEU A 914 27.16 23.03 -28.65
N THR A 915 28.11 23.19 -29.59
CA THR A 915 28.57 22.08 -30.44
C THR A 915 28.98 20.89 -29.60
N LYS A 916 29.95 21.00 -28.69
CA LYS A 916 30.41 19.87 -27.86
C LYS A 916 29.32 19.15 -27.05
N LEU A 917 28.22 19.82 -26.70
CA LEU A 917 27.08 19.17 -26.03
C LEU A 917 26.16 18.45 -27.04
N CYS A 918 25.83 19.10 -28.17
CA CYS A 918 25.10 18.47 -29.26
C CYS A 918 25.89 17.28 -29.85
N ASP A 919 27.18 17.46 -30.13
CA ASP A 919 28.12 16.43 -30.56
C ASP A 919 28.16 15.28 -29.55
N ALA A 920 28.26 15.54 -28.24
CA ALA A 920 28.29 14.48 -27.23
C ALA A 920 26.96 13.70 -27.15
N VAL A 921 25.82 14.40 -27.22
CA VAL A 921 24.49 13.75 -27.22
C VAL A 921 24.27 12.96 -28.51
N CYS A 922 24.50 13.58 -29.68
CA CYS A 922 24.39 12.92 -30.98
C CYS A 922 25.37 11.75 -31.14
N PHE A 923 26.60 11.85 -30.64
CA PHE A 923 27.60 10.78 -30.71
C PHE A 923 27.29 9.63 -29.73
N LEU A 924 26.72 9.93 -28.55
CA LEU A 924 26.16 8.90 -27.67
C LEU A 924 24.96 8.21 -28.32
N PHE A 925 24.04 8.97 -28.92
CA PHE A 925 22.85 8.43 -29.59
C PHE A 925 23.24 7.59 -30.81
N TYR A 926 24.13 8.08 -31.67
CA TYR A 926 24.69 7.33 -32.81
C TYR A 926 25.40 6.06 -32.35
N LYS A 927 26.28 6.13 -31.34
CA LYS A 927 26.93 4.91 -30.82
C LYS A 927 25.94 3.92 -30.24
N PHE A 928 24.90 4.38 -29.54
CA PHE A 928 23.87 3.51 -28.99
C PHE A 928 23.09 2.81 -30.11
N VAL A 929 22.66 3.56 -31.12
CA VAL A 929 21.95 3.06 -32.32
C VAL A 929 22.81 2.06 -33.11
N PHE A 930 24.10 2.34 -33.35
CA PHE A 930 25.00 1.41 -34.04
C PHE A 930 25.25 0.14 -33.21
N LEU A 931 25.45 0.26 -31.89
CA LEU A 931 25.60 -0.89 -30.99
C LEU A 931 24.32 -1.74 -30.88
N SER A 932 23.13 -1.15 -31.01
CA SER A 932 21.87 -1.91 -31.08
C SER A 932 21.59 -2.53 -32.46
N LEU A 933 22.20 -2.01 -33.54
CA LEU A 933 22.04 -2.52 -34.91
C LEU A 933 23.14 -3.52 -35.32
N GLY A 934 24.16 -3.74 -34.49
CA GLY A 934 25.23 -4.71 -34.75
C GLY A 934 26.26 -4.27 -35.79
N ILE A 935 26.54 -2.97 -35.90
CA ILE A 935 27.45 -2.34 -36.89
C ILE A 935 28.63 -1.65 -36.20
#